data_AF-Q3A107-F1
#
_entry.id   AF-Q3A107-F1
#
_cell.length_a   1.000
_cell.length_b   1.000
_cell.length_c   1.000
_cell.angle_alpha   90.00
_cell.angle_beta   90.00
_cell.angle_gamma   90.00
#
_symmetry.space_group_name_H-M   'P 1'
#
loop_
_entity.id
_entity.type
_entity.pdbx_description
1 polymer ?
#
loop_
_entity_poly.entity_id
_entity_poly.type
_entity_poly.pdbx_seq_one_letter_code
_entity_poly.pdbx_strand_id
1 'polypeptide(L)'
;MAVNPSDCRNYLQRLAARDRFLSTVDQQPQLDALMRDLSAAIDEALAQGHTDLAAIDESLDNELLEVAGNLASSRELLTRAFEQVRSASPLQSEDLVQLSRTIEARILWLYDRVRVRQERSLNQVRPQNRSWNKILQHVAEAIDHALRNQPEELTLIRDRQQQQEPGGRSIWQIEAPPLIQTACTGSSRLTTRLTFARLRYRLGRRYQILQPVVQDAFTRHRPAMLQPDQKPLEGDYVQRHEQVSHDFSDMWRGLRFNLETAAEDCHRLAAQAAGDTVDSGQLQQQLTETGKLVTEVLERTEQQLAPLADPLKELSHQLLERLENECREMLDLIPKDLQRVLSRGERLTHKRRRLLRTWRRNYTQFRKDLQPLMARLDLMWQFLVQGIMGLRPGGDKIAKSESMLRSIADLPTPEAILQRAGELPPVCRRMFTSGALKNREFMIGKNKDLDTLRELFKRWQEGLLCSIAVTGPDGSGKTSLVNCFQSELGTQWPVLRFSIDSRLTNEPQLLEACRQWLELAEPPADLDAVEAYLNNLPRGVIIVENLHNLLLRTVGGLDVARAFLRLVLASRHRQLWVVTVRKYPWHRMRYLLTMDRYFTHQVHTLFNSQSEIRDALLLRVHTSSYPVTFLNGQEEAISQKPATGKDEQTSRQDRFFADLFAATRGNMQAALYYWLMNLEYDEQQQTLLVSPMGKIDYGPLRSLDRAQLYALAEVIAHGGLSISEHATIFGGSSLQSRMLLDHLAQLNLLQYPHEQNPTAAYQLNPLFFAPITSLLESRNIIQ
;
A
#
# COMPACT_ATOMS: atom_id res chain seq x y z
N MET A 1 20.34 -16.60 -95.76
CA MET A 1 19.09 -17.40 -95.71
C MET A 1 18.09 -16.68 -94.81
N ALA A 2 17.04 -16.13 -95.40
CA ALA A 2 15.93 -15.55 -94.64
C ALA A 2 15.27 -16.67 -93.82
N VAL A 3 15.20 -16.48 -92.50
CA VAL A 3 14.60 -17.46 -91.61
C VAL A 3 13.08 -17.36 -91.76
N ASN A 4 12.40 -18.49 -91.95
CA ASN A 4 10.94 -18.54 -91.95
C ASN A 4 10.42 -17.91 -90.63
N PRO A 5 9.46 -16.96 -90.66
CA PRO A 5 8.98 -16.28 -89.46
C PRO A 5 8.53 -17.23 -88.33
N SER A 6 8.01 -18.41 -88.68
CA SER A 6 7.65 -19.47 -87.71
C SER A 6 8.87 -20.07 -87.01
N ASP A 7 9.96 -20.34 -87.74
CA ASP A 7 11.21 -20.85 -87.19
C ASP A 7 11.91 -19.82 -86.29
N CYS A 8 11.82 -18.54 -86.66
CA CYS A 8 12.31 -17.42 -85.83
C CYS A 8 11.57 -17.35 -84.48
N ARG A 9 10.23 -17.46 -84.50
CA ARG A 9 9.41 -17.51 -83.27
C ARG A 9 9.78 -18.68 -82.38
N ASN A 10 9.86 -19.89 -82.95
CA ASN A 10 10.22 -21.10 -82.21
C ASN A 10 11.64 -21.02 -81.63
N TYR A 11 12.57 -20.42 -82.36
CA TYR A 11 13.95 -20.22 -81.88
C TYR A 11 14.01 -19.23 -80.70
N LEU A 12 13.31 -18.09 -80.77
CA LEU A 12 13.24 -17.10 -79.69
C LEU A 12 12.52 -17.64 -78.45
N GLN A 13 11.42 -18.41 -78.62
CA GLN A 13 10.77 -19.09 -77.50
C GLN A 13 11.70 -20.09 -76.81
N ARG A 14 12.47 -20.89 -77.55
CA ARG A 14 13.44 -21.82 -76.96
C ARG A 14 14.58 -21.10 -76.22
N LEU A 15 15.03 -19.96 -76.73
CA LEU A 15 16.04 -19.13 -76.07
C LEU A 15 15.50 -18.52 -74.78
N ALA A 16 14.29 -17.96 -74.81
CA ALA A 16 13.64 -17.40 -73.62
C ALA A 16 13.32 -18.46 -72.57
N ALA A 17 12.88 -19.65 -72.98
CA ALA A 17 12.64 -20.78 -72.07
C ALA A 17 13.92 -21.30 -71.38
N ARG A 18 15.10 -21.09 -71.98
CA ARG A 18 16.39 -21.44 -71.37
C ARG A 18 16.97 -20.32 -70.48
N ASP A 19 16.48 -19.09 -70.59
CA ASP A 19 16.94 -17.96 -69.77
C ASP A 19 16.07 -17.85 -68.52
N ARG A 20 16.65 -18.25 -67.37
CA ARG A 20 15.97 -18.22 -66.06
C ARG A 20 15.32 -16.87 -65.76
N PHE A 21 15.88 -15.74 -66.20
CA PHE A 21 15.28 -14.44 -65.92
C PHE A 21 14.01 -14.17 -66.73
N LEU A 22 13.97 -14.63 -67.98
CA LEU A 22 12.83 -14.40 -68.88
C LEU A 22 11.72 -15.44 -68.70
N SER A 23 12.07 -16.67 -68.29
CA SER A 23 11.15 -17.78 -68.13
C SER A 23 10.47 -17.83 -66.76
N THR A 24 11.04 -17.21 -65.73
CA THR A 24 10.48 -17.26 -64.37
C THR A 24 9.16 -16.51 -64.28
N VAL A 25 8.17 -17.14 -63.66
CA VAL A 25 6.81 -16.61 -63.50
C VAL A 25 6.72 -15.83 -62.19
N ASP A 26 6.06 -14.69 -62.22
CA ASP A 26 5.79 -13.89 -61.03
C ASP A 26 4.81 -14.60 -60.09
N GLN A 27 5.15 -14.70 -58.80
CA GLN A 27 4.32 -15.34 -57.78
C GLN A 27 3.52 -14.32 -56.93
N GLN A 28 3.38 -13.08 -57.39
CA GLN A 28 2.55 -12.06 -56.73
C GLN A 28 1.12 -12.56 -56.39
N PRO A 29 0.40 -13.30 -57.26
CA PRO A 29 -0.93 -13.82 -56.91
C PRO A 29 -0.93 -14.80 -55.73
N GLN A 30 0.18 -15.53 -55.51
CA GLN A 30 0.34 -16.43 -54.37
C GLN A 30 0.57 -15.62 -53.08
N LEU A 31 1.35 -14.54 -53.16
CA LEU A 31 1.51 -13.60 -52.05
C LEU A 31 0.18 -12.94 -51.66
N ASP A 32 -0.60 -12.49 -52.65
CA ASP A 32 -1.91 -11.85 -52.39
C ASP A 32 -2.95 -12.85 -51.84
N ALA A 33 -2.86 -14.14 -52.21
CA ALA A 33 -3.65 -15.21 -51.59
C ALA A 33 -3.22 -15.45 -50.14
N LEU A 34 -1.92 -15.59 -49.88
CA LEU A 34 -1.36 -15.74 -48.54
C LEU A 34 -1.79 -14.60 -47.61
N MET A 35 -1.67 -13.34 -48.06
CA MET A 35 -2.03 -12.19 -47.23
C MET A 35 -3.52 -12.14 -46.91
N ARG A 36 -4.39 -12.57 -47.84
CA ARG A 36 -5.83 -12.68 -47.59
C ARG A 36 -6.16 -13.78 -46.58
N ASP A 37 -5.60 -14.97 -46.76
CA ASP A 37 -5.83 -16.11 -45.87
C ASP A 37 -5.33 -15.81 -44.46
N LEU A 38 -4.17 -15.15 -44.36
CA LEU A 38 -3.60 -14.71 -43.09
C LEU A 38 -4.44 -13.64 -42.40
N SER A 39 -4.88 -12.61 -43.14
CA SER A 39 -5.76 -11.57 -42.57
C SER A 39 -7.03 -12.21 -42.02
N ALA A 40 -7.68 -13.08 -42.80
CA ALA A 40 -8.88 -13.77 -42.37
C ALA A 40 -8.66 -14.61 -41.11
N ALA A 41 -7.55 -15.38 -41.05
CA ALA A 41 -7.23 -16.21 -39.88
C ALA A 41 -6.92 -15.39 -38.62
N ILE A 42 -6.25 -14.24 -38.77
CA ILE A 42 -5.97 -13.32 -37.66
C ILE A 42 -7.26 -12.65 -37.19
N ASP A 43 -8.09 -12.18 -38.11
CA ASP A 43 -9.36 -11.52 -37.80
C ASP A 43 -10.31 -12.49 -37.07
N GLU A 44 -10.36 -13.76 -37.48
CA GLU A 44 -11.11 -14.81 -36.80
C GLU A 44 -10.58 -15.09 -35.39
N ALA A 45 -9.26 -15.20 -35.22
CA ALA A 45 -8.64 -15.43 -33.92
C ALA A 45 -8.83 -14.25 -32.95
N LEU A 46 -8.77 -13.01 -33.45
CA LEU A 46 -9.02 -11.80 -32.66
C LEU A 46 -10.50 -11.67 -32.30
N ALA A 47 -11.42 -11.98 -33.22
CA ALA A 47 -12.85 -12.02 -32.94
C ALA A 47 -13.18 -13.02 -31.82
N GLN A 48 -12.58 -14.22 -31.85
CA GLN A 48 -12.70 -15.20 -30.78
C GLN A 48 -12.11 -14.66 -29.45
N GLY A 49 -11.00 -13.92 -29.52
CA GLY A 49 -10.41 -13.27 -28.35
C GLY A 49 -11.34 -12.23 -27.70
N HIS A 50 -12.05 -11.44 -28.51
CA HIS A 50 -13.07 -10.51 -28.01
C HIS A 50 -14.24 -11.23 -27.35
N THR A 51 -14.74 -12.33 -27.94
CA THR A 51 -15.83 -13.10 -27.36
C THR A 51 -15.43 -13.76 -26.04
N ASP A 52 -14.21 -14.31 -25.97
CA ASP A 52 -13.69 -14.94 -24.75
C ASP A 52 -13.51 -13.90 -23.64
N LEU A 53 -13.01 -12.71 -23.97
CA LEU A 53 -12.84 -11.62 -23.01
C LEU A 53 -14.19 -11.09 -22.50
N ALA A 54 -15.15 -10.89 -23.41
CA ALA A 54 -16.50 -10.46 -23.03
C ALA A 54 -17.20 -11.46 -22.11
N ALA A 55 -17.05 -12.78 -22.37
CA ALA A 55 -17.60 -13.81 -21.49
C ALA A 55 -16.97 -13.82 -20.09
N ILE A 56 -15.67 -13.49 -19.98
CA ILE A 56 -14.98 -13.37 -18.69
C ILE A 56 -15.47 -12.13 -17.94
N ASP A 57 -15.58 -10.99 -18.60
CA ASP A 57 -16.09 -9.75 -18.01
C ASP A 57 -17.53 -9.94 -17.51
N GLU A 58 -18.39 -10.56 -18.32
CA GLU A 58 -19.78 -10.87 -17.95
C GLU A 58 -19.85 -11.85 -16.76
N SER A 59 -19.01 -12.88 -16.74
CA SER A 59 -18.93 -13.81 -15.60
C SER A 59 -18.48 -13.11 -14.33
N LEU A 60 -17.50 -12.20 -14.40
CA LEU A 60 -17.04 -11.43 -13.25
C LEU A 60 -18.14 -10.47 -12.75
N ASP A 61 -18.83 -9.80 -13.66
CA ASP A 61 -19.92 -8.88 -13.34
C ASP A 61 -21.09 -9.60 -12.68
N ASN A 62 -21.49 -10.76 -13.18
CA ASN A 62 -22.55 -11.56 -12.59
C ASN A 62 -22.20 -12.00 -11.15
N GLU A 63 -20.95 -12.44 -10.92
CA GLU A 63 -20.50 -12.81 -9.58
C GLU A 63 -20.44 -11.59 -8.63
N LEU A 64 -19.97 -10.44 -9.11
CA LEU A 64 -19.93 -9.20 -8.31
C LEU A 64 -21.33 -8.65 -8.01
N LEU A 65 -22.27 -8.75 -8.96
CA LEU A 65 -23.69 -8.42 -8.75
C LEU A 65 -24.33 -9.31 -7.70
N GLU A 66 -24.00 -10.61 -7.68
CA GLU A 66 -24.51 -11.52 -6.65
C GLU A 66 -23.91 -11.21 -5.27
N VAL A 67 -22.62 -10.84 -5.21
CA VAL A 67 -21.97 -10.36 -3.98
C VAL A 67 -22.65 -9.08 -3.48
N ALA A 68 -22.94 -8.13 -4.37
CA ALA A 68 -23.68 -6.91 -4.04
C ALA A 68 -25.10 -7.23 -3.53
N GLY A 69 -25.83 -8.15 -4.17
CA GLY A 69 -27.14 -8.61 -3.70
C GLY A 69 -27.11 -9.23 -2.30
N ASN A 70 -26.04 -9.98 -1.98
CA ASN A 70 -25.84 -10.53 -0.64
C ASN A 70 -25.54 -9.44 0.41
N LEU A 71 -24.82 -8.37 0.04
CA LEU A 71 -24.64 -7.20 0.90
C LEU A 71 -25.95 -6.44 1.11
N ALA A 72 -26.74 -6.23 0.05
CA ALA A 72 -28.06 -5.60 0.13
C ALA A 72 -29.01 -6.36 1.07
N SER A 73 -29.05 -7.69 0.97
CA SER A 73 -29.81 -8.55 1.89
C SER A 73 -29.32 -8.43 3.34
N SER A 74 -27.99 -8.29 3.55
CA SER A 74 -27.42 -8.05 4.88
C SER A 74 -27.85 -6.70 5.45
N ARG A 75 -27.85 -5.67 4.61
CA ARG A 75 -28.30 -4.33 4.95
C ARG A 75 -29.75 -4.35 5.40
N GLU A 76 -30.65 -4.93 4.60
CA GLU A 76 -32.07 -5.05 4.93
C GLU A 76 -32.32 -5.79 6.26
N LEU A 77 -31.62 -6.91 6.49
CA LEU A 77 -31.73 -7.68 7.74
C LEU A 77 -31.30 -6.84 8.94
N LEU A 78 -30.13 -6.21 8.87
CA LEU A 78 -29.61 -5.43 10.00
C LEU A 78 -30.44 -4.17 10.23
N THR A 79 -30.88 -3.47 9.18
CA THR A 79 -31.79 -2.32 9.31
C THR A 79 -33.08 -2.72 10.04
N ARG A 80 -33.70 -3.85 9.68
CA ARG A 80 -34.87 -4.38 10.41
C ARG A 80 -34.57 -4.71 11.87
N ALA A 81 -33.42 -5.33 12.15
CA ALA A 81 -33.02 -5.66 13.52
C ALA A 81 -32.83 -4.39 14.38
N PHE A 82 -32.18 -3.36 13.84
CA PHE A 82 -32.05 -2.06 14.51
C PHE A 82 -33.41 -1.39 14.72
N GLU A 83 -34.31 -1.44 13.74
CA GLU A 83 -35.66 -0.87 13.86
C GLU A 83 -36.51 -1.57 14.93
N GLN A 84 -36.44 -2.90 15.01
CA GLN A 84 -37.15 -3.69 16.02
C GLN A 84 -36.72 -3.27 17.43
N VAL A 85 -35.42 -3.24 17.71
CA VAL A 85 -34.90 -2.83 19.03
C VAL A 85 -35.22 -1.37 19.32
N ARG A 86 -35.12 -0.48 18.31
CA ARG A 86 -35.47 0.93 18.47
C ARG A 86 -36.95 1.14 18.82
N SER A 87 -37.84 0.30 18.29
CA SER A 87 -39.29 0.40 18.57
C SER A 87 -39.68 -0.06 19.98
N ALA A 88 -38.83 -0.86 20.65
CA ALA A 88 -39.04 -1.25 22.03
C ALA A 88 -38.66 -0.07 22.97
N SER A 89 -39.67 0.52 23.63
CA SER A 89 -39.46 1.52 24.67
C SER A 89 -40.03 1.03 26.00
N PRO A 90 -39.23 0.95 27.09
CA PRO A 90 -37.79 1.26 27.17
C PRO A 90 -36.90 0.19 26.53
N LEU A 91 -35.69 0.60 26.09
CA LEU A 91 -34.68 -0.30 25.53
C LEU A 91 -34.29 -1.37 26.56
N GLN A 92 -34.52 -2.64 26.24
CA GLN A 92 -34.12 -3.75 27.10
C GLN A 92 -32.67 -4.13 26.85
N SER A 93 -31.93 -4.43 27.93
CA SER A 93 -30.54 -4.90 27.83
C SER A 93 -30.43 -6.20 27.01
N GLU A 94 -31.40 -7.11 27.15
CA GLU A 94 -31.43 -8.39 26.42
C GLU A 94 -31.54 -8.19 24.90
N ASP A 95 -32.39 -7.26 24.45
CA ASP A 95 -32.59 -6.96 23.02
C ASP A 95 -31.30 -6.39 22.38
N LEU A 96 -30.57 -5.55 23.12
CA LEU A 96 -29.28 -4.98 22.68
C LEU A 96 -28.17 -6.05 22.60
N VAL A 97 -28.14 -7.00 23.53
CA VAL A 97 -27.23 -8.15 23.48
C VAL A 97 -27.57 -9.05 22.29
N GLN A 98 -28.86 -9.28 22.02
CA GLN A 98 -29.30 -10.07 20.86
C GLN A 98 -28.97 -9.38 19.53
N LEU A 99 -29.12 -8.06 19.45
CA LEU A 99 -28.73 -7.27 18.28
C LEU A 99 -27.24 -7.39 18.00
N SER A 100 -26.41 -7.26 19.04
CA SER A 100 -24.96 -7.45 18.93
C SER A 100 -24.59 -8.83 18.38
N ARG A 101 -25.18 -9.91 18.95
CA ARG A 101 -24.99 -11.29 18.44
C ARG A 101 -25.46 -11.45 16.98
N THR A 102 -26.52 -10.76 16.59
CA THR A 102 -27.02 -10.78 15.20
C THR A 102 -26.02 -10.13 14.25
N ILE A 103 -25.40 -9.02 14.66
CA ILE A 103 -24.34 -8.37 13.90
C ILE A 103 -23.13 -9.29 13.78
N GLU A 104 -22.65 -9.88 14.88
CA GLU A 104 -21.52 -10.84 14.89
C GLU A 104 -21.77 -12.05 13.99
N ALA A 105 -22.95 -12.66 14.08
CA ALA A 105 -23.34 -13.77 13.21
C ALA A 105 -23.34 -13.35 11.73
N ARG A 106 -23.74 -12.10 11.44
CA ARG A 106 -23.73 -11.59 10.08
C ARG A 106 -22.31 -11.31 9.56
N ILE A 107 -21.40 -10.84 10.41
CA ILE A 107 -19.98 -10.70 10.08
C ILE A 107 -19.41 -12.05 9.65
N LEU A 108 -19.63 -13.10 10.44
CA LEU A 108 -19.16 -14.46 10.11
C LEU A 108 -19.70 -14.93 8.76
N TRP A 109 -21.00 -14.77 8.51
CA TRP A 109 -21.63 -15.18 7.26
C TRP A 109 -21.06 -14.41 6.04
N LEU A 110 -20.89 -13.10 6.16
CA LEU A 110 -20.33 -12.25 5.11
C LEU A 110 -18.89 -12.68 4.77
N TYR A 111 -18.10 -12.99 5.79
CA TYR A 111 -16.69 -13.33 5.61
C TYR A 111 -16.46 -14.76 5.12
N ASP A 112 -17.18 -15.74 5.66
CA ASP A 112 -16.97 -17.15 5.30
C ASP A 112 -17.59 -17.51 3.94
N ARG A 113 -18.63 -16.78 3.51
CA ARG A 113 -19.34 -17.09 2.25
C ARG A 113 -19.18 -16.02 1.19
N VAL A 114 -19.53 -14.78 1.50
CA VAL A 114 -19.63 -13.72 0.49
C VAL A 114 -18.24 -13.24 0.04
N ARG A 115 -17.35 -12.95 0.99
CA ARG A 115 -15.96 -12.58 0.70
C ARG A 115 -15.22 -13.72 -0.01
N VAL A 116 -15.32 -14.95 0.49
CA VAL A 116 -14.68 -16.11 -0.16
C VAL A 116 -15.14 -16.28 -1.60
N ARG A 117 -16.42 -16.02 -1.89
CA ARG A 117 -16.95 -16.06 -3.25
C ARG A 117 -16.35 -14.96 -4.14
N GLN A 118 -16.27 -13.73 -3.63
CA GLN A 118 -15.61 -12.61 -4.31
C GLN A 118 -14.12 -12.87 -4.57
N GLU A 119 -13.39 -13.45 -3.61
CA GLU A 119 -12.00 -13.85 -3.82
C GLU A 119 -11.87 -14.94 -4.89
N ARG A 120 -12.82 -15.89 -4.95
CA ARG A 120 -12.86 -16.92 -6.00
C ARG A 120 -13.10 -16.31 -7.38
N SER A 121 -14.01 -15.34 -7.52
CA SER A 121 -14.27 -14.69 -8.81
C SER A 121 -13.06 -13.89 -9.30
N LEU A 122 -12.39 -13.13 -8.44
CA LEU A 122 -11.12 -12.47 -8.81
C LEU A 122 -10.00 -13.44 -9.19
N ASN A 123 -9.94 -14.60 -8.54
CA ASN A 123 -8.96 -15.64 -8.87
C ASN A 123 -9.21 -16.27 -10.25
N GLN A 124 -10.44 -16.23 -10.78
CA GLN A 124 -10.73 -16.66 -12.15
C GLN A 124 -10.13 -15.72 -13.19
N VAL A 125 -9.78 -14.48 -12.83
CA VAL A 125 -9.18 -13.50 -13.75
C VAL A 125 -7.68 -13.30 -13.47
N ARG A 126 -7.06 -14.24 -12.75
CA ARG A 126 -5.66 -14.16 -12.34
C ARG A 126 -4.71 -14.18 -13.56
N PRO A 127 -3.56 -13.49 -13.54
CA PRO A 127 -2.59 -13.46 -14.65
C PRO A 127 -2.08 -14.83 -15.13
N GLN A 128 -1.99 -15.79 -14.21
CA GLN A 128 -1.56 -17.17 -14.50
C GLN A 128 -2.67 -18.01 -15.13
N ASN A 129 -3.88 -17.45 -15.22
CA ASN A 129 -5.03 -18.18 -15.72
C ASN A 129 -4.99 -18.27 -17.25
N ARG A 130 -5.47 -19.39 -17.76
CA ARG A 130 -5.21 -19.84 -19.14
C ARG A 130 -5.79 -18.91 -20.22
N SER A 131 -6.70 -17.99 -19.90
CA SER A 131 -7.47 -17.21 -20.88
C SER A 131 -6.62 -16.26 -21.73
N TRP A 132 -5.84 -15.35 -21.12
CA TRP A 132 -5.00 -14.43 -21.90
C TRP A 132 -3.94 -15.18 -22.73
N ASN A 133 -3.36 -16.21 -22.13
CA ASN A 133 -2.43 -17.10 -22.83
C ASN A 133 -3.10 -17.86 -23.99
N LYS A 134 -4.36 -18.27 -23.86
CA LYS A 134 -5.14 -18.87 -24.95
C LYS A 134 -5.35 -17.89 -26.10
N ILE A 135 -5.69 -16.62 -25.82
CA ILE A 135 -5.87 -15.61 -26.86
C ILE A 135 -4.57 -15.42 -27.65
N LEU A 136 -3.45 -15.22 -26.95
CA LEU A 136 -2.13 -15.11 -27.58
C LEU A 136 -1.76 -16.38 -28.37
N GLN A 137 -2.07 -17.55 -27.82
CA GLN A 137 -1.80 -18.84 -28.45
C GLN A 137 -2.64 -19.03 -29.72
N HIS A 138 -3.93 -18.72 -29.72
CA HIS A 138 -4.79 -18.81 -30.91
C HIS A 138 -4.28 -17.90 -32.03
N VAL A 139 -3.88 -16.66 -31.72
CA VAL A 139 -3.32 -15.74 -32.73
C VAL A 139 -1.97 -16.25 -33.26
N ALA A 140 -1.11 -16.77 -32.38
CA ALA A 140 0.16 -17.37 -32.79
C ALA A 140 -0.05 -18.60 -33.69
N GLU A 141 -0.96 -19.50 -33.31
CA GLU A 141 -1.32 -20.71 -34.06
C GLU A 141 -1.93 -20.38 -35.42
N ALA A 142 -2.78 -19.34 -35.51
CA ALA A 142 -3.34 -18.85 -36.76
C ALA A 142 -2.24 -18.39 -37.74
N ILE A 143 -1.28 -17.61 -37.26
CA ILE A 143 -0.13 -17.15 -38.05
C ILE A 143 0.73 -18.36 -38.49
N ASP A 144 1.06 -19.25 -37.56
CA ASP A 144 1.95 -20.38 -37.83
C ASP A 144 1.27 -21.45 -38.72
N HIS A 145 -0.06 -21.57 -38.69
CA HIS A 145 -0.83 -22.41 -39.60
C HIS A 145 -0.86 -21.85 -41.02
N ALA A 146 -1.10 -20.54 -41.18
CA ALA A 146 -1.07 -19.88 -42.49
C ALA A 146 0.29 -20.00 -43.19
N LEU A 147 1.38 -19.99 -42.41
CA LEU A 147 2.75 -20.12 -42.92
C LEU A 147 3.17 -21.55 -43.28
N ARG A 148 2.59 -22.58 -42.65
CA ARG A 148 2.99 -23.98 -42.84
C ARG A 148 2.77 -24.51 -44.26
N ASN A 149 1.78 -23.99 -44.96
CA ASN A 149 1.36 -24.48 -46.28
C ASN A 149 2.03 -23.75 -47.46
N GLN A 150 3.09 -22.97 -47.20
CA GLN A 150 3.62 -21.99 -48.14
C GLN A 150 5.09 -22.29 -48.50
N PRO A 151 5.52 -21.97 -49.73
CA PRO A 151 6.90 -22.18 -50.14
C PRO A 151 7.87 -21.30 -49.33
N GLU A 152 9.06 -21.83 -49.01
CA GLU A 152 10.09 -21.10 -48.25
C GLU A 152 10.53 -19.80 -48.95
N GLU A 153 10.62 -19.84 -50.28
CA GLU A 153 10.97 -18.70 -51.14
C GLU A 153 9.85 -18.40 -52.13
N LEU A 154 9.47 -17.12 -52.25
CA LEU A 154 8.59 -16.63 -53.30
C LEU A 154 9.41 -15.91 -54.36
N THR A 155 9.07 -16.08 -55.64
CA THR A 155 9.71 -15.34 -56.73
C THR A 155 8.84 -14.19 -57.20
N LEU A 156 9.23 -12.96 -56.87
CA LEU A 156 8.49 -11.74 -57.20
C LEU A 156 9.21 -10.94 -58.28
N ILE A 157 8.47 -10.46 -59.28
CA ILE A 157 8.98 -9.65 -60.38
C ILE A 157 8.59 -8.20 -60.15
N ARG A 158 9.59 -7.31 -60.01
CA ARG A 158 9.36 -5.87 -59.83
C ARG A 158 9.77 -5.09 -61.07
N ASP A 159 8.85 -4.31 -61.64
CA ASP A 159 9.16 -3.27 -62.63
C ASP A 159 9.63 -1.99 -61.90
N ARG A 160 10.90 -1.60 -62.10
CA ARG A 160 11.45 -0.37 -61.51
C ARG A 160 10.81 0.90 -62.06
N GLN A 161 10.18 0.83 -63.23
CA GLN A 161 9.52 1.95 -63.87
C GLN A 161 8.02 2.01 -63.56
N GLN A 162 7.47 1.03 -62.81
CA GLN A 162 6.04 0.94 -62.43
C GLN A 162 5.06 1.04 -63.61
N GLN A 163 5.46 0.59 -64.81
CA GLN A 163 4.63 0.76 -66.01
C GLN A 163 3.62 -0.37 -66.22
N GLN A 164 3.92 -1.58 -65.72
CA GLN A 164 3.04 -2.77 -65.83
C GLN A 164 3.17 -3.68 -64.61
N GLU A 165 2.04 -4.19 -64.11
CA GLU A 165 2.00 -5.23 -63.08
C GLU A 165 2.13 -6.63 -63.73
N PRO A 166 3.15 -7.44 -63.35
CA PRO A 166 3.40 -8.72 -63.98
C PRO A 166 2.32 -9.78 -63.72
N GLY A 167 1.57 -9.68 -62.61
CA GLY A 167 0.27 -10.34 -62.42
C GLY A 167 0.25 -11.84 -62.71
N GLY A 168 1.28 -12.58 -62.30
CA GLY A 168 1.36 -14.03 -62.57
C GLY A 168 1.95 -14.43 -63.92
N ARG A 169 2.54 -13.48 -64.66
CA ARG A 169 3.17 -13.72 -65.98
C ARG A 169 4.69 -13.62 -65.88
N SER A 170 5.39 -14.32 -66.77
CA SER A 170 6.84 -14.16 -66.89
C SER A 170 7.20 -12.86 -67.64
N ILE A 171 8.43 -12.37 -67.46
CA ILE A 171 8.93 -11.19 -68.19
C ILE A 171 8.80 -11.39 -69.70
N TRP A 172 9.03 -12.63 -70.18
CA TRP A 172 8.83 -12.97 -71.58
C TRP A 172 7.38 -12.86 -72.02
N GLN A 173 6.41 -13.34 -71.24
CA GLN A 173 4.99 -13.24 -71.59
C GLN A 173 4.50 -11.79 -71.70
N ILE A 174 5.10 -10.87 -70.96
CA ILE A 174 4.77 -9.44 -70.97
C ILE A 174 5.41 -8.73 -72.18
N GLU A 175 6.69 -8.98 -72.45
CA GLU A 175 7.50 -8.18 -73.38
C GLU A 175 7.73 -8.85 -74.75
N ALA A 176 7.43 -10.15 -74.91
CA ALA A 176 7.66 -10.89 -76.16
C ALA A 176 6.79 -10.47 -77.35
N PRO A 177 5.50 -10.10 -77.22
CA PRO A 177 4.65 -9.78 -78.38
C PRO A 177 5.23 -8.71 -79.33
N PRO A 178 5.68 -7.52 -78.87
CA PRO A 178 6.28 -6.50 -79.74
C PRO A 178 7.67 -6.89 -80.29
N LEU A 179 8.41 -7.70 -79.54
CA LEU A 179 9.72 -8.25 -79.88
C LEU A 179 9.67 -9.22 -81.05
N ILE A 180 8.69 -10.12 -81.00
CA ILE A 180 8.51 -11.17 -82.00
C ILE A 180 8.11 -10.55 -83.35
N GLN A 181 7.33 -9.46 -83.32
CA GLN A 181 6.96 -8.72 -84.52
C GLN A 181 8.16 -7.99 -85.15
N THR A 182 9.05 -7.41 -84.35
CA THR A 182 10.19 -6.61 -84.83
C THR A 182 11.41 -7.45 -85.20
N ALA A 183 11.67 -8.57 -84.51
CA ALA A 183 12.84 -9.40 -84.73
C ALA A 183 12.69 -10.39 -85.90
N CYS A 184 11.46 -10.82 -86.22
CA CYS A 184 11.21 -11.85 -87.24
C CYS A 184 10.87 -11.31 -88.64
N THR A 185 10.96 -10.00 -88.87
CA THR A 185 10.88 -9.39 -90.21
C THR A 185 12.27 -9.28 -90.85
N GLY A 186 12.62 -10.25 -91.71
CA GLY A 186 13.76 -10.15 -92.64
C GLY A 186 15.17 -10.32 -92.07
N SER A 187 15.34 -10.81 -90.84
CA SER A 187 16.65 -10.89 -90.18
C SER A 187 17.33 -12.28 -90.28
N SER A 188 18.66 -12.30 -90.23
CA SER A 188 19.48 -13.53 -90.16
C SER A 188 19.56 -14.07 -88.71
N ARG A 189 19.84 -15.37 -88.52
CA ARG A 189 19.94 -15.98 -87.17
C ARG A 189 20.92 -15.27 -86.22
N LEU A 190 22.01 -14.69 -86.75
CA LEU A 190 22.99 -13.94 -85.96
C LEU A 190 22.42 -12.60 -85.46
N THR A 191 21.71 -11.89 -86.33
CA THR A 191 21.05 -10.61 -85.96
C THR A 191 19.95 -10.81 -84.92
N THR A 192 19.18 -11.90 -85.00
CA THR A 192 18.15 -12.26 -84.00
C THR A 192 18.75 -12.57 -82.63
N ARG A 193 19.97 -13.13 -82.58
CA ARG A 193 20.68 -13.45 -81.33
C ARG A 193 21.21 -12.19 -80.63
N LEU A 194 21.71 -11.22 -81.41
CA LEU A 194 22.17 -9.92 -80.91
C LEU A 194 21.03 -9.03 -80.39
N THR A 195 19.88 -9.01 -81.07
CA THR A 195 18.69 -8.30 -80.59
C THR A 195 18.16 -8.91 -79.29
N PHE A 196 18.13 -10.25 -79.18
CA PHE A 196 17.76 -10.93 -77.94
C PHE A 196 18.71 -10.56 -76.78
N ALA A 197 20.03 -10.54 -77.01
CA ALA A 197 21.00 -10.15 -75.98
C ALA A 197 20.87 -8.69 -75.53
N ARG A 198 20.69 -7.74 -76.47
CA ARG A 198 20.44 -6.32 -76.15
C ARG A 198 19.16 -6.13 -75.35
N LEU A 199 18.10 -6.86 -75.72
CA LEU A 199 16.84 -6.82 -75.01
C LEU A 199 16.98 -7.38 -73.60
N ARG A 200 17.60 -8.56 -73.45
CA ARG A 200 17.85 -9.17 -72.14
C ARG A 200 18.61 -8.23 -71.21
N TYR A 201 19.56 -7.47 -71.75
CA TYR A 201 20.28 -6.43 -71.01
C TYR A 201 19.39 -5.24 -70.63
N ARG A 202 18.56 -4.73 -71.56
CA ARG A 202 17.61 -3.63 -71.29
C ARG A 202 16.56 -4.03 -70.25
N LEU A 203 15.98 -5.21 -70.37
CA LEU A 203 15.02 -5.77 -69.42
C LEU A 203 15.66 -6.03 -68.05
N GLY A 204 16.93 -6.44 -68.00
CA GLY A 204 17.68 -6.56 -66.75
C GLY A 204 17.90 -5.24 -66.01
N ARG A 205 17.79 -4.08 -66.69
CA ARG A 205 17.81 -2.76 -66.04
C ARG A 205 16.43 -2.34 -65.52
N ARG A 206 15.35 -2.79 -66.17
CA ARG A 206 13.96 -2.42 -65.86
C ARG A 206 13.34 -3.34 -64.81
N TYR A 207 13.45 -4.66 -65.00
CA TYR A 207 12.87 -5.66 -64.12
C TYR A 207 13.90 -6.23 -63.16
N GLN A 208 13.47 -6.47 -61.93
CA GLN A 208 14.26 -7.11 -60.89
C GLN A 208 13.50 -8.31 -60.35
N ILE A 209 14.14 -9.49 -60.36
CA ILE A 209 13.61 -10.69 -59.72
C ILE A 209 14.06 -10.68 -58.26
N LEU A 210 13.11 -10.83 -57.34
CA LEU A 210 13.32 -10.93 -55.90
C LEU A 210 12.96 -12.36 -55.47
N GLN A 211 13.80 -12.96 -54.64
CA GLN A 211 13.54 -14.25 -54.00
C GLN A 211 13.60 -14.07 -52.47
N PRO A 212 12.61 -13.38 -51.86
CA PRO A 212 12.58 -13.26 -50.41
C PRO A 212 12.16 -14.59 -49.75
N VAL A 213 12.77 -14.86 -48.60
CA VAL A 213 12.33 -15.90 -47.67
C VAL A 213 11.14 -15.38 -46.88
N VAL A 214 9.99 -16.05 -46.99
CA VAL A 214 8.73 -15.57 -46.38
C VAL A 214 8.83 -15.59 -44.86
N GLN A 215 9.32 -16.69 -44.28
CA GLN A 215 9.45 -16.87 -42.83
C GLN A 215 10.31 -15.78 -42.17
N ASP A 216 11.37 -15.31 -42.84
CA ASP A 216 12.24 -14.24 -42.34
C ASP A 216 11.52 -12.89 -42.24
N ALA A 217 10.57 -12.59 -43.15
CA ALA A 217 9.78 -11.38 -43.08
C ALA A 217 8.82 -11.42 -41.88
N PHE A 218 8.17 -12.57 -41.67
CA PHE A 218 7.24 -12.77 -40.55
C PHE A 218 7.92 -12.75 -39.19
N THR A 219 9.05 -13.45 -39.03
CA THR A 219 9.83 -13.43 -37.78
C THR A 219 10.32 -12.03 -37.43
N ARG A 220 10.65 -11.20 -38.44
CA ARG A 220 11.08 -9.81 -38.23
C ARG A 220 9.94 -8.88 -37.79
N HIS A 221 8.71 -9.11 -38.28
CA HIS A 221 7.54 -8.27 -38.02
C HIS A 221 6.54 -8.87 -37.00
N ARG A 222 6.84 -10.04 -36.42
CA ARG A 222 5.98 -10.71 -35.42
C ARG A 222 5.67 -9.78 -34.24
N PRO A 223 4.41 -9.71 -33.76
CA PRO A 223 4.00 -8.80 -32.68
C PRO A 223 4.84 -9.03 -31.44
N ALA A 224 5.09 -7.97 -30.68
CA ALA A 224 5.94 -8.05 -29.50
C ALA A 224 5.36 -9.01 -28.46
N MET A 225 4.03 -9.06 -28.37
CA MET A 225 3.29 -9.92 -27.44
C MET A 225 3.43 -11.43 -27.75
N LEU A 226 3.77 -11.80 -28.98
CA LEU A 226 3.86 -13.20 -29.44
C LEU A 226 5.31 -13.71 -29.48
N GLN A 227 6.28 -12.94 -28.98
CA GLN A 227 7.69 -13.33 -28.98
C GLN A 227 8.06 -14.08 -27.68
N PRO A 228 8.72 -15.26 -27.76
CA PRO A 228 9.01 -16.10 -26.60
C PRO A 228 9.94 -15.43 -25.56
N ASP A 229 10.77 -14.46 -25.98
CA ASP A 229 11.71 -13.74 -25.11
C ASP A 229 11.10 -12.53 -24.39
N GLN A 230 9.83 -12.16 -24.67
CA GLN A 230 9.18 -10.99 -24.07
C GLN A 230 8.08 -11.38 -23.07
N LYS A 231 8.48 -11.68 -21.83
CA LYS A 231 7.59 -11.83 -20.66
C LYS A 231 7.06 -10.55 -19.96
N PRO A 232 7.40 -9.28 -20.30
CA PRO A 232 7.04 -8.14 -19.46
C PRO A 232 5.58 -7.67 -19.58
N LEU A 233 4.74 -8.27 -20.43
CA LEU A 233 3.29 -7.99 -20.47
C LEU A 233 2.54 -8.60 -19.29
N GLU A 234 3.08 -9.70 -18.71
CA GLU A 234 2.56 -10.25 -17.47
C GLU A 234 2.73 -9.26 -16.30
N GLY A 235 3.81 -8.47 -16.28
CA GLY A 235 4.12 -7.57 -15.16
C GLY A 235 3.07 -6.49 -14.90
N ASP A 236 2.62 -5.79 -15.94
CA ASP A 236 1.63 -4.69 -15.80
C ASP A 236 0.27 -5.24 -15.34
N TYR A 237 -0.15 -6.38 -15.91
CA TYR A 237 -1.40 -7.06 -15.55
C TYR A 237 -1.36 -7.69 -14.16
N VAL A 238 -0.25 -8.35 -13.79
CA VAL A 238 -0.01 -8.89 -12.44
C VAL A 238 -0.07 -7.76 -11.41
N GLN A 239 0.66 -6.66 -11.65
CA GLN A 239 0.67 -5.54 -10.72
C GLN A 239 -0.73 -4.93 -10.55
N ARG A 240 -1.50 -4.82 -11.64
CA ARG A 240 -2.87 -4.30 -11.59
C ARG A 240 -3.83 -5.25 -10.86
N HIS A 241 -3.73 -6.55 -11.11
CA HIS A 241 -4.51 -7.58 -10.41
C HIS A 241 -4.20 -7.59 -8.91
N GLU A 242 -2.93 -7.52 -8.53
CA GLU A 242 -2.51 -7.42 -7.13
C GLU A 242 -3.06 -6.16 -6.46
N GLN A 243 -3.03 -5.02 -7.15
CA GLN A 243 -3.61 -3.77 -6.64
C GLN A 243 -5.12 -3.91 -6.40
N VAL A 244 -5.88 -4.38 -7.40
CA VAL A 244 -7.33 -4.59 -7.26
C VAL A 244 -7.65 -5.58 -6.14
N SER A 245 -6.90 -6.68 -6.04
CA SER A 245 -7.07 -7.65 -4.95
C SER A 245 -6.79 -7.03 -3.57
N HIS A 246 -5.84 -6.10 -3.47
CA HIS A 246 -5.57 -5.37 -2.24
C HIS A 246 -6.73 -4.44 -1.89
N ASP A 247 -7.22 -3.67 -2.87
CA ASP A 247 -8.33 -2.73 -2.70
C ASP A 247 -9.60 -3.46 -2.22
N PHE A 248 -9.93 -4.63 -2.78
CA PHE A 248 -11.03 -5.47 -2.28
C PHE A 248 -10.78 -5.97 -0.85
N SER A 249 -9.56 -6.41 -0.53
CA SER A 249 -9.25 -6.85 0.83
C SER A 249 -9.40 -5.73 1.85
N ASP A 250 -9.03 -4.49 1.49
CA ASP A 250 -9.12 -3.33 2.37
C ASP A 250 -10.57 -2.88 2.55
N MET A 251 -11.37 -2.90 1.48
CA MET A 251 -12.81 -2.66 1.54
C MET A 251 -13.51 -3.66 2.48
N TRP A 252 -13.19 -4.96 2.38
CA TRP A 252 -13.73 -5.96 3.29
C TRP A 252 -13.34 -5.67 4.74
N ARG A 253 -12.06 -5.43 5.03
CA ARG A 253 -11.58 -5.03 6.37
C ARG A 253 -12.36 -3.82 6.91
N GLY A 254 -12.57 -2.83 6.03
CA GLY A 254 -13.52 -1.72 6.15
C GLY A 254 -14.83 -2.12 6.79
N LEU A 255 -15.55 -2.98 6.07
CA LEU A 255 -16.85 -3.46 6.48
C LEU A 255 -16.82 -4.20 7.82
N ARG A 256 -15.86 -5.11 8.04
CA ARG A 256 -15.80 -5.89 9.30
C ARG A 256 -15.60 -5.03 10.51
N PHE A 257 -14.61 -4.15 10.49
CA PHE A 257 -14.35 -3.32 11.65
C PHE A 257 -15.57 -2.48 12.03
N ASN A 258 -16.26 -1.91 11.05
CA ASN A 258 -17.45 -1.11 11.30
C ASN A 258 -18.57 -1.95 11.92
N LEU A 259 -18.76 -3.18 11.47
CA LEU A 259 -19.74 -4.10 12.04
C LEU A 259 -19.31 -4.59 13.45
N GLU A 260 -18.05 -4.94 13.67
CA GLU A 260 -17.53 -5.32 15.00
C GLU A 260 -17.70 -4.17 16.00
N THR A 261 -17.38 -2.94 15.57
CA THR A 261 -17.56 -1.74 16.40
C THR A 261 -19.03 -1.51 16.72
N ALA A 262 -19.94 -1.72 15.76
CA ALA A 262 -21.37 -1.61 16.01
C ALA A 262 -21.86 -2.68 17.00
N ALA A 263 -21.34 -3.90 16.94
CA ALA A 263 -21.65 -4.95 17.91
C ALA A 263 -21.14 -4.60 19.32
N GLU A 264 -19.92 -4.06 19.43
CA GLU A 264 -19.36 -3.57 20.70
C GLU A 264 -20.16 -2.39 21.28
N ASP A 265 -20.60 -1.45 20.44
CA ASP A 265 -21.44 -0.33 20.88
C ASP A 265 -22.79 -0.84 21.39
N CYS A 266 -23.40 -1.82 20.73
CA CYS A 266 -24.62 -2.45 21.23
C CYS A 266 -24.41 -3.13 22.60
N HIS A 267 -23.26 -3.78 22.83
CA HIS A 267 -22.89 -4.31 24.14
C HIS A 267 -22.68 -3.21 25.20
N ARG A 268 -22.05 -2.09 24.83
CA ARG A 268 -21.85 -0.96 25.74
C ARG A 268 -23.19 -0.33 26.14
N LEU A 269 -24.08 -0.14 25.16
CA LEU A 269 -25.44 0.33 25.38
C LEU A 269 -26.23 -0.64 26.27
N ALA A 270 -26.07 -1.95 26.08
CA ALA A 270 -26.72 -2.96 26.93
C ALA A 270 -26.28 -2.87 28.40
N ALA A 271 -24.98 -2.64 28.64
CA ALA A 271 -24.45 -2.45 29.99
C ALA A 271 -24.93 -1.13 30.63
N GLN A 272 -25.08 -0.07 29.84
CA GLN A 272 -25.62 1.22 30.30
C GLN A 272 -27.12 1.14 30.60
N ALA A 273 -27.89 0.43 29.76
CA ALA A 273 -29.31 0.19 29.98
C ALA A 273 -29.61 -0.69 31.20
N ALA A 274 -28.62 -1.49 31.65
CA ALA A 274 -28.71 -2.26 32.89
C ALA A 274 -28.40 -1.44 34.15
N GLY A 275 -27.87 -0.21 34.01
CA GLY A 275 -27.59 0.71 35.11
C GLY A 275 -28.71 1.75 35.29
N ASP A 276 -29.05 2.07 36.54
CA ASP A 276 -30.21 2.92 36.89
C ASP A 276 -30.07 4.43 36.53
N THR A 277 -28.94 4.89 36.00
CA THR A 277 -28.58 6.33 35.99
C THR A 277 -28.45 6.99 34.61
N VAL A 278 -28.91 6.36 33.52
CA VAL A 278 -28.70 6.87 32.14
C VAL A 278 -30.00 7.35 31.50
N ASP A 279 -29.96 8.51 30.82
CA ASP A 279 -31.09 9.06 30.07
C ASP A 279 -31.45 8.17 28.85
N SER A 280 -32.67 7.64 28.85
CA SER A 280 -33.22 6.81 27.77
C SER A 280 -33.20 7.48 26.39
N GLY A 281 -33.30 8.82 26.34
CA GLY A 281 -33.27 9.57 25.08
C GLY A 281 -31.88 9.53 24.43
N GLN A 282 -30.82 9.62 25.24
CA GLN A 282 -29.44 9.57 24.77
C GLN A 282 -29.07 8.17 24.24
N LEU A 283 -29.54 7.11 24.90
CA LEU A 283 -29.35 5.72 24.44
C LEU A 283 -30.04 5.47 23.09
N GLN A 284 -31.27 5.96 22.90
CA GLN A 284 -31.97 5.85 21.62
C GLN A 284 -31.27 6.62 20.49
N GLN A 285 -30.73 7.80 20.78
CA GLN A 285 -29.97 8.56 19.80
C GLN A 285 -28.69 7.81 19.37
N GLN A 286 -27.92 7.29 20.32
CA GLN A 286 -26.70 6.52 20.04
C GLN A 286 -26.98 5.23 19.25
N LEU A 287 -28.08 4.53 19.56
CA LEU A 287 -28.52 3.37 18.80
C LEU A 287 -28.90 3.75 17.36
N THR A 288 -29.59 4.88 17.18
CA THR A 288 -29.99 5.40 15.87
C THR A 288 -28.77 5.77 15.02
N GLU A 289 -27.78 6.44 15.62
CA GLU A 289 -26.52 6.76 14.94
C GLU A 289 -25.77 5.48 14.54
N THR A 290 -25.70 4.48 15.43
CA THR A 290 -25.05 3.20 15.14
C THR A 290 -25.74 2.44 14.00
N GLY A 291 -27.08 2.39 14.00
CA GLY A 291 -27.85 1.74 12.93
C GLY A 291 -27.70 2.42 11.57
N LYS A 292 -27.67 3.77 11.56
CA LYS A 292 -27.40 4.54 10.34
C LYS A 292 -26.02 4.22 9.76
N LEU A 293 -25.00 4.17 10.61
CA LEU A 293 -23.63 3.85 10.20
C LEU A 293 -23.51 2.45 9.58
N VAL A 294 -24.12 1.44 10.21
CA VAL A 294 -24.12 0.07 9.67
C VAL A 294 -24.77 0.02 8.29
N THR A 295 -25.88 0.74 8.13
CA THR A 295 -26.63 0.79 6.87
C THR A 295 -25.82 1.49 5.76
N GLU A 296 -25.22 2.65 6.08
CA GLU A 296 -24.41 3.45 5.15
C GLU A 296 -23.14 2.70 4.73
N VAL A 297 -22.45 2.02 5.65
CA VAL A 297 -21.23 1.26 5.34
C VAL A 297 -21.55 0.08 4.41
N LEU A 298 -22.65 -0.64 4.65
CA LEU A 298 -23.06 -1.74 3.78
C LEU A 298 -23.46 -1.25 2.38
N GLU A 299 -24.23 -0.16 2.30
CA GLU A 299 -24.63 0.45 1.04
C GLU A 299 -23.43 0.97 0.24
N ARG A 300 -22.49 1.62 0.90
CA ARG A 300 -21.27 2.09 0.26
C ARG A 300 -20.39 0.94 -0.24
N THR A 301 -20.25 -0.12 0.56
CA THR A 301 -19.51 -1.32 0.16
C THR A 301 -20.16 -1.96 -1.07
N GLU A 302 -21.49 -2.06 -1.06
CA GLU A 302 -22.29 -2.53 -2.20
C GLU A 302 -22.01 -1.72 -3.47
N GLN A 303 -22.01 -0.38 -3.38
CA GLN A 303 -21.76 0.52 -4.51
C GLN A 303 -20.30 0.51 -5.02
N GLN A 304 -19.33 0.20 -4.16
CA GLN A 304 -17.90 0.21 -4.51
C GLN A 304 -17.43 -1.09 -5.20
N LEU A 305 -18.18 -2.19 -5.12
CA LEU A 305 -17.76 -3.49 -5.66
C LEU A 305 -17.45 -3.49 -7.16
N ALA A 306 -18.36 -2.98 -8.00
CA ALA A 306 -18.18 -3.00 -9.45
C ALA A 306 -17.08 -2.02 -9.93
N PRO A 307 -17.04 -0.74 -9.47
CA PRO A 307 -16.00 0.21 -9.85
C PRO A 307 -14.57 -0.24 -9.54
N LEU A 308 -14.38 -1.09 -8.52
CA LEU A 308 -13.07 -1.63 -8.16
C LEU A 308 -12.52 -2.62 -9.20
N ALA A 309 -13.38 -3.26 -9.99
CA ALA A 309 -12.99 -4.23 -11.02
C ALA A 309 -12.75 -3.58 -12.40
N ASP A 310 -13.39 -2.45 -12.71
CA ASP A 310 -13.27 -1.73 -13.98
C ASP A 310 -11.83 -1.48 -14.44
N PRO A 311 -10.88 -1.08 -13.55
CA PRO A 311 -9.53 -0.78 -13.99
C PRO A 311 -8.73 -2.02 -14.43
N LEU A 312 -9.19 -3.22 -14.05
CA LEU A 312 -8.66 -4.49 -14.56
C LEU A 312 -9.20 -4.77 -15.96
N LYS A 313 -10.52 -4.60 -16.17
CA LYS A 313 -11.19 -4.80 -17.46
C LYS A 313 -10.66 -3.85 -18.52
N GLU A 314 -10.53 -2.56 -18.16
CA GLU A 314 -9.99 -1.54 -19.07
C GLU A 314 -8.58 -1.92 -19.55
N LEU A 315 -7.74 -2.44 -18.65
CA LEU A 315 -6.40 -2.90 -19.00
C LEU A 315 -6.44 -4.08 -19.99
N SER A 316 -7.32 -5.07 -19.79
CA SER A 316 -7.44 -6.20 -20.73
C SER A 316 -7.92 -5.77 -22.12
N HIS A 317 -8.89 -4.85 -22.20
CA HIS A 317 -9.35 -4.30 -23.49
C HIS A 317 -8.25 -3.51 -24.19
N GLN A 318 -7.52 -2.65 -23.46
CA GLN A 318 -6.37 -1.91 -24.01
C GLN A 318 -5.25 -2.84 -24.53
N LEU A 319 -5.02 -3.97 -23.86
CA LEU A 319 -4.04 -4.95 -24.30
C LEU A 319 -4.47 -5.66 -25.59
N LEU A 320 -5.76 -5.98 -25.73
CA LEU A 320 -6.30 -6.63 -26.93
C LEU A 320 -6.30 -5.68 -28.14
N GLU A 321 -6.72 -4.43 -27.94
CA GLU A 321 -6.65 -3.39 -28.97
C GLU A 321 -5.19 -3.14 -29.41
N ARG A 322 -4.25 -3.21 -28.48
CA ARG A 322 -2.82 -3.12 -28.81
C ARG A 322 -2.34 -4.30 -29.65
N LEU A 323 -2.78 -5.53 -29.34
CA LEU A 323 -2.44 -6.71 -30.12
C LEU A 323 -2.99 -6.61 -31.55
N GLU A 324 -4.24 -6.17 -31.70
CA GLU A 324 -4.88 -5.94 -33.00
C GLU A 324 -4.09 -4.92 -33.82
N ASN A 325 -3.70 -3.80 -33.22
CA ASN A 325 -2.89 -2.78 -33.88
C ASN A 325 -1.51 -3.31 -34.31
N GLU A 326 -0.86 -4.13 -33.48
CA GLU A 326 0.43 -4.76 -33.85
C GLU A 326 0.25 -5.79 -34.99
N CYS A 327 -0.87 -6.52 -35.03
CA CYS A 327 -1.17 -7.45 -36.13
C CYS A 327 -1.48 -6.72 -37.44
N ARG A 328 -2.24 -5.61 -37.39
CA ARG A 328 -2.52 -4.77 -38.56
C ARG A 328 -1.25 -4.13 -39.11
N GLU A 329 -0.38 -3.62 -38.23
CA GLU A 329 0.94 -3.09 -38.62
C GLU A 329 1.81 -4.17 -39.29
N MET A 330 1.76 -5.41 -38.80
CA MET A 330 2.46 -6.54 -39.42
C MET A 330 1.93 -6.83 -40.84
N LEU A 331 0.61 -6.94 -41.01
CA LEU A 331 -0.03 -7.23 -42.30
C LEU A 331 0.31 -6.17 -43.36
N ASP A 332 0.41 -4.90 -42.96
CA ASP A 332 0.81 -3.80 -43.85
C ASP A 332 2.29 -3.82 -44.24
N LEU A 333 3.16 -4.31 -43.35
CA LEU A 333 4.62 -4.24 -43.52
C LEU A 333 5.19 -5.44 -44.27
N ILE A 334 4.60 -6.63 -44.15
CA ILE A 334 5.11 -7.85 -44.79
C ILE A 334 5.18 -7.71 -46.32
N PRO A 335 4.12 -7.31 -47.04
CA PRO A 335 4.17 -7.14 -48.50
C PRO A 335 5.22 -6.10 -48.92
N LYS A 336 5.30 -4.99 -48.19
CA LYS A 336 6.27 -3.90 -48.44
C LYS A 336 7.71 -4.36 -48.26
N ASP A 337 7.99 -5.25 -47.30
CA ASP A 337 9.33 -5.79 -47.06
C ASP A 337 9.72 -6.85 -48.09
N LEU A 338 8.81 -7.76 -48.44
CA LEU A 338 9.02 -8.80 -49.46
C LEU A 338 9.28 -8.18 -50.84
N GLN A 339 8.54 -7.12 -51.19
CA GLN A 339 8.76 -6.36 -52.44
C GLN A 339 9.89 -5.32 -52.34
N ARG A 340 10.56 -5.21 -51.17
CA ARG A 340 11.62 -4.24 -50.84
C ARG A 340 11.25 -2.81 -51.25
N VAL A 341 9.99 -2.42 -51.06
CA VAL A 341 9.51 -1.04 -51.26
C VAL A 341 9.89 -0.16 -50.08
N LEU A 342 10.20 -0.76 -48.92
CA LEU A 342 10.63 -0.05 -47.72
C LEU A 342 11.95 0.71 -47.93
N SER A 343 11.91 2.02 -47.68
CA SER A 343 13.06 2.90 -47.60
C SER A 343 13.98 2.51 -46.43
N ARG A 344 15.27 2.88 -46.50
CA ARG A 344 16.20 2.70 -45.36
C ARG A 344 15.69 3.39 -44.08
N GLY A 345 14.94 4.49 -44.23
CA GLY A 345 14.33 5.24 -43.13
C GLY A 345 13.26 4.43 -42.39
N GLU A 346 12.36 3.77 -43.10
CA GLU A 346 11.28 2.95 -42.51
C GLU A 346 11.82 1.72 -41.76
N ARG A 347 12.91 1.11 -42.26
CA ARG A 347 13.60 0.01 -41.56
C ARG A 347 14.27 0.47 -40.25
N LEU A 348 14.80 1.69 -40.21
CA LEU A 348 15.46 2.27 -39.05
C LEU A 348 14.47 2.79 -38.02
N THR A 349 13.36 3.41 -38.44
CA THR A 349 12.30 3.88 -37.54
C THR A 349 11.61 2.72 -36.85
N HIS A 350 11.37 1.59 -37.54
CA HIS A 350 10.78 0.41 -36.92
C HIS A 350 11.73 -0.28 -35.93
N LYS A 351 13.02 -0.46 -36.29
CA LYS A 351 14.04 -0.95 -35.33
C LYS A 351 14.21 -0.02 -34.12
N ARG A 352 14.19 1.30 -34.33
CA ARG A 352 14.21 2.30 -33.23
C ARG A 352 12.96 2.22 -32.37
N ARG A 353 11.75 2.15 -32.94
CA ARG A 353 10.49 2.03 -32.19
C ARG A 353 10.46 0.75 -31.37
N ARG A 354 10.94 -0.38 -31.92
CA ARG A 354 11.11 -1.65 -31.20
C ARG A 354 12.06 -1.52 -30.00
N LEU A 355 13.25 -0.94 -30.22
CA LEU A 355 14.26 -0.73 -29.16
C LEU A 355 13.81 0.30 -28.10
N LEU A 356 13.14 1.38 -28.50
CA LEU A 356 12.62 2.40 -27.60
C LEU A 356 11.45 1.88 -26.75
N ARG A 357 10.60 1.00 -27.29
CA ARG A 357 9.51 0.35 -26.53
C ARG A 357 10.07 -0.59 -25.46
N THR A 358 11.12 -1.37 -25.76
CA THR A 358 11.83 -2.19 -24.75
C THR A 358 12.59 -1.34 -23.75
N TRP A 359 13.18 -0.21 -24.17
CA TRP A 359 13.95 0.67 -23.29
C TRP A 359 13.04 1.47 -22.32
N ARG A 360 11.91 2.00 -22.79
CA ARG A 360 10.90 2.68 -21.94
C ARG A 360 10.36 1.75 -20.84
N ARG A 361 10.22 0.45 -21.12
CA ARG A 361 9.71 -0.55 -20.19
C ARG A 361 10.74 -0.93 -19.10
N ASN A 362 12.02 -0.99 -19.46
CA ASN A 362 13.09 -1.20 -18.47
C ASN A 362 13.38 0.06 -17.64
N TYR A 363 13.12 1.26 -18.20
CA TYR A 363 13.35 2.54 -17.54
C TYR A 363 12.40 2.81 -16.36
N THR A 364 11.14 2.34 -16.41
CA THR A 364 10.20 2.47 -15.28
C THR A 364 10.60 1.59 -14.10
N GLN A 365 11.15 0.40 -14.35
CA GLN A 365 11.74 -0.47 -13.32
C GLN A 365 12.98 0.19 -12.70
N PHE A 366 13.90 0.68 -13.54
CA PHE A 366 15.16 1.31 -13.11
C PHE A 366 14.95 2.60 -12.30
N ARG A 367 13.85 3.34 -12.55
CA ARG A 367 13.47 4.53 -11.78
C ARG A 367 13.00 4.20 -10.36
N LYS A 368 12.32 3.06 -10.15
CA LYS A 368 11.92 2.59 -8.81
C LYS A 368 13.14 2.21 -7.96
N ASP A 369 14.18 1.66 -8.58
CA ASP A 369 15.42 1.28 -7.88
C ASP A 369 16.35 2.48 -7.57
N LEU A 370 16.22 3.60 -8.29
CA LEU A 370 17.02 4.82 -8.09
C LEU A 370 16.40 5.84 -7.11
N GLN A 371 15.09 5.72 -6.79
CA GLN A 371 14.42 6.55 -5.78
C GLN A 371 15.13 6.60 -4.42
N PRO A 372 15.63 5.49 -3.83
CA PRO A 372 16.32 5.55 -2.53
C PRO A 372 17.67 6.28 -2.58
N LEU A 373 18.32 6.36 -3.75
CA LEU A 373 19.60 7.04 -3.95
C LEU A 373 19.44 8.55 -4.08
N MET A 374 18.39 9.02 -4.77
CA MET A 374 18.07 10.45 -4.89
C MET A 374 17.57 11.05 -3.57
N ALA A 375 16.75 10.31 -2.80
CA ALA A 375 16.29 10.76 -1.48
C ALA A 375 17.44 10.97 -0.47
N ARG A 376 18.53 10.19 -0.56
CA ARG A 376 19.74 10.38 0.27
C ARG A 376 20.53 11.64 -0.07
N LEU A 377 20.57 12.01 -1.35
CA LEU A 377 21.29 13.20 -1.82
C LEU A 377 20.55 14.50 -1.45
N ASP A 378 19.22 14.50 -1.50
CA ASP A 378 18.40 15.64 -1.05
C ASP A 378 18.51 15.87 0.45
N LEU A 379 18.54 14.81 1.26
CA LEU A 379 18.72 14.91 2.71
C LEU A 379 20.09 15.55 3.04
N MET A 380 21.16 15.13 2.36
CA MET A 380 22.51 15.68 2.52
C MET A 380 22.59 17.17 2.15
N TRP A 381 21.90 17.58 1.09
CA TRP A 381 21.86 18.98 0.65
C TRP A 381 21.13 19.88 1.66
N GLN A 382 20.05 19.38 2.26
CA GLN A 382 19.30 20.10 3.29
C GLN A 382 20.10 20.33 4.59
N PHE A 383 20.93 19.36 5.00
CA PHE A 383 21.82 19.51 6.17
C PHE A 383 22.92 20.57 5.96
N LEU A 384 23.46 20.66 4.73
CA LEU A 384 24.50 21.64 4.38
C LEU A 384 23.97 23.08 4.37
N VAL A 385 22.73 23.29 3.91
CA VAL A 385 22.11 24.63 3.86
C VAL A 385 21.74 25.14 5.26
N GLN A 386 21.40 24.25 6.21
CA GLN A 386 21.11 24.66 7.59
C GLN A 386 22.35 25.03 8.42
N GLY A 387 23.53 24.48 8.09
CA GLY A 387 24.77 24.79 8.80
C GLY A 387 25.30 26.21 8.56
N ILE A 388 24.91 26.86 7.46
CA ILE A 388 25.52 28.12 7.00
C ILE A 388 24.71 29.37 7.41
N MET A 389 23.42 29.26 7.75
CA MET A 389 22.58 30.42 8.10
C MET A 389 22.46 30.75 9.61
N GLY A 390 23.22 30.07 10.48
CA GLY A 390 23.06 30.18 11.94
C GLY A 390 23.83 31.30 12.67
N LEU A 391 24.58 32.17 11.96
CA LEU A 391 25.51 33.11 12.60
C LEU A 391 25.17 34.58 12.32
N ARG A 392 24.27 35.17 13.13
CA ARG A 392 24.23 36.63 13.42
C ARG A 392 23.71 36.91 14.85
N PRO A 393 24.31 37.85 15.62
CA PRO A 393 23.98 38.07 17.03
C PRO A 393 23.12 39.32 17.32
N GLY A 394 22.42 39.31 18.47
CA GLY A 394 21.82 40.44 19.22
C GLY A 394 20.52 41.04 18.66
N GLY A 395 19.47 41.40 19.40
CA GLY A 395 19.25 41.53 20.84
C GLY A 395 17.76 41.63 21.23
N ASP A 396 16.85 40.99 20.49
CA ASP A 396 15.38 41.01 20.73
C ASP A 396 14.79 39.63 21.11
N LYS A 397 15.65 38.70 21.56
CA LYS A 397 15.32 37.27 21.64
C LYS A 397 14.32 36.92 22.74
N ILE A 398 14.28 37.68 23.84
CA ILE A 398 13.50 37.29 25.03
C ILE A 398 12.00 37.55 24.81
N ALA A 399 11.61 38.75 24.39
CA ALA A 399 10.20 39.09 24.11
C ALA A 399 9.61 38.28 22.95
N LYS A 400 10.39 38.03 21.89
CA LYS A 400 9.99 37.13 20.78
C LYS A 400 9.91 35.67 21.21
N SER A 401 10.77 35.21 22.13
CA SER A 401 10.69 33.84 22.62
C SER A 401 9.45 33.61 23.49
N GLU A 402 9.02 34.62 24.26
CA GLU A 402 7.87 34.51 25.17
C GLU A 402 6.54 34.53 24.41
N SER A 403 6.38 35.41 23.40
CA SER A 403 5.19 35.41 22.54
C SER A 403 5.06 34.15 21.68
N MET A 404 6.18 33.51 21.34
CA MET A 404 6.23 32.30 20.52
C MET A 404 6.12 31.01 21.37
N LEU A 405 6.55 31.03 22.64
CA LEU A 405 6.20 30.00 23.62
C LEU A 405 4.69 29.95 23.86
N ARG A 406 4.01 31.12 23.85
CA ARG A 406 2.54 31.18 23.89
C ARG A 406 1.90 30.48 22.70
N SER A 407 2.41 30.65 21.47
CA SER A 407 1.88 29.91 20.31
C SER A 407 2.02 28.39 20.39
N ILE A 408 2.98 27.89 21.18
CA ILE A 408 3.13 26.45 21.47
C ILE A 408 2.10 26.02 22.53
N ALA A 409 1.87 26.85 23.54
CA ALA A 409 0.83 26.63 24.55
C ALA A 409 -0.59 26.71 23.94
N ASP A 410 -0.78 27.54 22.91
CA ASP A 410 -2.04 27.75 22.19
C ASP A 410 -2.38 26.63 21.20
N LEU A 411 -1.53 25.59 21.08
CA LEU A 411 -1.92 24.39 20.32
C LEU A 411 -3.20 23.80 20.93
N PRO A 412 -4.21 23.48 20.09
CA PRO A 412 -5.51 23.02 20.58
C PRO A 412 -5.33 21.78 21.46
N THR A 413 -5.98 21.74 22.61
CA THR A 413 -5.89 20.57 23.49
C THR A 413 -6.44 19.33 22.77
N PRO A 414 -6.00 18.11 23.15
CA PRO A 414 -6.57 16.89 22.59
C PRO A 414 -8.11 16.84 22.67
N GLU A 415 -8.69 17.38 23.74
CA GLU A 415 -10.13 17.51 23.91
C GLU A 415 -10.77 18.46 22.89
N ALA A 416 -10.17 19.63 22.64
CA ALA A 416 -10.64 20.57 21.63
C ALA A 416 -10.59 19.97 20.21
N ILE A 417 -9.54 19.21 19.89
CA ILE A 417 -9.47 18.47 18.62
C ILE A 417 -10.54 17.40 18.53
N LEU A 418 -10.80 16.65 19.61
CA LEU A 418 -11.86 15.65 19.63
C LEU A 418 -13.26 16.28 19.46
N GLN A 419 -13.48 17.47 20.01
CA GLN A 419 -14.72 18.23 19.78
C GLN A 419 -14.86 18.66 18.32
N ARG A 420 -13.80 19.22 17.72
CA ARG A 420 -13.79 19.58 16.28
C ARG A 420 -13.95 18.35 15.39
N ALA A 421 -13.31 17.25 15.76
CA ALA A 421 -13.47 15.96 15.09
C ALA A 421 -14.91 15.44 15.16
N GLY A 422 -15.76 15.99 16.04
CA GLY A 422 -17.21 15.79 16.07
C GLY A 422 -17.91 16.03 14.73
N GLU A 423 -17.38 16.93 13.91
CA GLU A 423 -17.87 17.25 12.56
C GLU A 423 -17.52 16.19 11.52
N LEU A 424 -16.56 15.30 11.82
CA LEU A 424 -16.19 14.22 10.90
C LEU A 424 -17.30 13.14 10.85
N PRO A 425 -17.41 12.41 9.74
CA PRO A 425 -18.31 11.27 9.65
C PRO A 425 -18.08 10.31 10.81
N PRO A 426 -19.15 9.73 11.40
CA PRO A 426 -18.99 8.96 12.63
C PRO A 426 -18.07 7.73 12.45
N VAL A 427 -17.98 7.14 11.25
CA VAL A 427 -17.01 6.09 10.92
C VAL A 427 -15.57 6.60 11.08
N CYS A 428 -15.25 7.77 10.52
CA CYS A 428 -13.93 8.39 10.64
C CYS A 428 -13.60 8.69 12.10
N ARG A 429 -14.54 9.25 12.86
CA ARG A 429 -14.35 9.54 14.29
C ARG A 429 -13.89 8.31 15.07
N ARG A 430 -14.50 7.15 14.80
CA ARG A 430 -14.16 5.87 15.45
C ARG A 430 -12.75 5.40 15.10
N MET A 431 -12.36 5.50 13.83
CA MET A 431 -11.06 5.07 13.32
C MET A 431 -9.86 5.84 13.88
N PHE A 432 -10.07 7.11 14.21
CA PHE A 432 -9.02 8.01 14.71
C PHE A 432 -9.10 8.25 16.22
N THR A 433 -9.85 7.43 16.96
CA THR A 433 -9.82 7.46 18.43
C THR A 433 -8.40 7.16 18.93
N SER A 434 -7.95 7.93 19.91
CA SER A 434 -6.59 7.85 20.48
C SER A 434 -6.37 6.66 21.44
N GLY A 435 -7.34 5.75 21.52
CA GLY A 435 -7.32 4.59 22.41
C GLY A 435 -6.35 3.49 21.98
N ALA A 436 -5.96 2.63 22.92
CA ALA A 436 -5.16 1.45 22.63
C ALA A 436 -5.96 0.48 21.75
N LEU A 437 -5.33 0.00 20.67
CA LEU A 437 -5.98 -0.95 19.76
C LEU A 437 -6.17 -2.30 20.46
N LYS A 438 -7.29 -2.96 20.18
CA LYS A 438 -7.57 -4.34 20.62
C LYS A 438 -7.34 -5.37 19.51
N ASN A 439 -7.61 -4.97 18.26
CA ASN A 439 -7.60 -5.86 17.11
C ASN A 439 -6.33 -5.67 16.27
N ARG A 440 -5.74 -6.79 15.84
CA ARG A 440 -4.54 -6.85 15.00
C ARG A 440 -4.67 -6.09 13.70
N GLU A 441 -5.89 -6.02 13.15
CA GLU A 441 -6.16 -5.49 11.81
C GLU A 441 -5.66 -4.03 11.64
N PHE A 442 -5.58 -3.25 12.73
CA PHE A 442 -5.11 -1.86 12.73
C PHE A 442 -3.64 -1.67 13.15
N MET A 443 -2.93 -2.76 13.47
CA MET A 443 -1.51 -2.77 13.86
C MET A 443 -0.59 -2.91 12.63
N ILE A 444 -0.75 -2.02 11.66
CA ILE A 444 0.15 -1.93 10.50
C ILE A 444 1.51 -1.35 10.90
N GLY A 445 2.56 -1.82 10.24
CA GLY A 445 3.95 -1.43 10.52
C GLY A 445 4.59 -2.15 11.71
N LYS A 446 3.81 -3.00 12.42
CA LYS A 446 4.26 -3.73 13.62
C LYS A 446 4.12 -5.26 13.52
N ASN A 447 3.86 -5.78 12.32
CA ASN A 447 3.77 -7.23 12.07
C ASN A 447 5.03 -7.98 12.50
N LYS A 448 6.22 -7.43 12.19
CA LYS A 448 7.50 -8.03 12.61
C LYS A 448 7.65 -8.12 14.13
N ASP A 449 7.17 -7.09 14.84
CA ASP A 449 7.22 -7.05 16.31
C ASP A 449 6.26 -8.10 16.90
N LEU A 450 5.05 -8.24 16.35
CA LEU A 450 4.11 -9.30 16.73
C LEU A 450 4.66 -10.70 16.40
N ASP A 451 5.26 -10.89 15.23
CA ASP A 451 5.88 -12.16 14.84
C ASP A 451 7.05 -12.52 15.77
N THR A 452 7.81 -11.51 16.22
CA THR A 452 8.83 -11.69 17.26
C THR A 452 8.19 -12.17 18.56
N LEU A 453 7.12 -11.52 19.04
CA LEU A 453 6.42 -11.95 20.27
C LEU A 453 5.91 -13.40 20.15
N ARG A 454 5.39 -13.81 18.99
CA ARG A 454 4.96 -15.19 18.72
C ARG A 454 6.11 -16.18 18.77
N GLU A 455 7.23 -15.85 18.15
CA GLU A 455 8.42 -16.70 18.17
C GLU A 455 8.90 -16.90 19.61
N LEU A 456 8.93 -15.83 20.40
CA LEU A 456 9.35 -15.89 21.80
C LEU A 456 8.38 -16.68 22.66
N PHE A 457 7.08 -16.54 22.41
CA PHE A 457 6.06 -17.37 23.05
C PHE A 457 6.28 -18.85 22.75
N LYS A 458 6.52 -19.21 21.48
CA LYS A 458 6.80 -20.59 21.08
C LYS A 458 8.06 -21.14 21.75
N ARG A 459 9.14 -20.36 21.78
CA ARG A 459 10.39 -20.75 22.47
C ARG A 459 10.17 -21.00 23.96
N TRP A 460 9.35 -20.18 24.61
CA TRP A 460 8.98 -20.38 26.00
C TRP A 460 8.14 -21.66 26.20
N GLN A 461 7.22 -21.96 25.29
CA GLN A 461 6.46 -23.23 25.30
C GLN A 461 7.40 -24.45 25.23
N GLU A 462 8.46 -24.36 24.42
CA GLU A 462 9.53 -25.35 24.29
C GLU A 462 10.44 -25.45 25.54
N GLY A 463 10.18 -24.66 26.59
CA GLY A 463 10.88 -24.72 27.87
C GLY A 463 12.10 -23.80 27.97
N LEU A 464 12.34 -22.94 26.98
CA LEU A 464 13.40 -21.94 27.04
C LEU A 464 12.99 -20.79 27.98
N LEU A 465 13.96 -20.24 28.69
CA LEU A 465 13.73 -19.09 29.57
C LEU A 465 13.55 -17.83 28.71
N CYS A 466 12.36 -17.25 28.72
CA CYS A 466 12.05 -16.02 27.98
C CYS A 466 11.40 -14.99 28.90
N SER A 467 11.78 -13.73 28.72
CA SER A 467 11.17 -12.56 29.37
C SER A 467 11.31 -11.37 28.43
N ILE A 468 10.23 -10.61 28.25
CA ILE A 468 10.08 -9.65 27.15
C ILE A 468 9.84 -8.26 27.73
N ALA A 469 10.59 -7.28 27.26
CA ALA A 469 10.36 -5.87 27.56
C ALA A 469 9.88 -5.11 26.32
N VAL A 470 8.66 -4.58 26.39
CA VAL A 470 8.08 -3.70 25.37
C VAL A 470 8.35 -2.24 25.77
N THR A 471 9.11 -1.53 24.94
CA THR A 471 9.67 -0.22 25.29
C THR A 471 9.33 0.86 24.28
N GLY A 472 8.99 2.05 24.77
CA GLY A 472 8.73 3.22 23.94
C GLY A 472 8.10 4.37 24.72
N PRO A 473 8.10 5.60 24.18
CA PRO A 473 7.48 6.74 24.86
C PRO A 473 5.97 6.58 24.97
N ASP A 474 5.32 7.47 25.70
CA ASP A 474 3.87 7.51 25.73
C ASP A 474 3.29 7.79 24.35
N GLY A 475 2.15 7.19 24.07
CA GLY A 475 1.51 7.30 22.76
C GLY A 475 2.15 6.48 21.64
N SER A 476 3.25 5.76 21.90
CA SER A 476 3.91 4.92 20.88
C SER A 476 3.22 3.58 20.59
N GLY A 477 2.15 3.22 21.29
CA GLY A 477 1.41 1.97 21.03
C GLY A 477 1.87 0.73 21.81
N LYS A 478 2.54 0.90 22.97
CA LYS A 478 2.92 -0.22 23.87
C LYS A 478 1.72 -1.08 24.26
N THR A 479 0.70 -0.47 24.83
CA THR A 479 -0.52 -1.15 25.26
C THR A 479 -1.26 -1.77 24.07
N SER A 480 -1.28 -1.10 22.90
CA SER A 480 -1.84 -1.66 21.66
C SER A 480 -1.14 -2.95 21.22
N LEU A 481 0.20 -2.98 21.26
CA LEU A 481 0.99 -4.15 20.92
C LEU A 481 0.71 -5.32 21.86
N VAL A 482 0.67 -5.04 23.16
CA VAL A 482 0.37 -6.03 24.20
C VAL A 482 -1.06 -6.56 24.10
N ASN A 483 -2.04 -5.69 23.82
CA ASN A 483 -3.44 -6.09 23.58
C ASN A 483 -3.55 -7.05 22.40
N CYS A 484 -2.89 -6.74 21.28
CA CYS A 484 -2.92 -7.59 20.10
C CYS A 484 -2.21 -8.92 20.33
N PHE A 485 -1.11 -8.93 21.09
CA PHE A 485 -0.47 -10.18 21.49
C PHE A 485 -1.40 -11.01 22.40
N GLN A 486 -2.04 -10.38 23.38
CA GLN A 486 -2.98 -11.06 24.29
C GLN A 486 -4.19 -11.64 23.54
N SER A 487 -4.77 -10.92 22.57
CA SER A 487 -5.92 -11.41 21.82
C SER A 487 -5.58 -12.63 20.95
N GLU A 488 -4.33 -12.77 20.50
CA GLU A 488 -3.86 -13.94 19.76
C GLU A 488 -3.66 -15.20 20.62
N LEU A 489 -3.44 -15.05 21.93
CA LEU A 489 -3.33 -16.19 22.84
C LEU A 489 -4.67 -16.92 23.05
N GLY A 490 -5.80 -16.23 22.79
CA GLY A 490 -7.14 -16.74 22.98
C GLY A 490 -7.42 -17.15 24.44
N THR A 491 -8.35 -18.09 24.64
CA THR A 491 -8.69 -18.65 25.96
C THR A 491 -7.83 -19.86 26.36
N GLN A 492 -6.83 -20.22 25.53
CA GLN A 492 -6.06 -21.45 25.70
C GLN A 492 -5.00 -21.33 26.80
N TRP A 493 -4.53 -20.12 27.12
CA TRP A 493 -3.48 -19.87 28.09
C TRP A 493 -3.95 -18.88 29.15
N PRO A 494 -3.67 -19.12 30.44
CA PRO A 494 -3.97 -18.16 31.49
C PRO A 494 -3.10 -16.92 31.30
N VAL A 495 -3.74 -15.75 31.26
CA VAL A 495 -3.06 -14.45 31.19
C VAL A 495 -3.41 -13.65 32.44
N LEU A 496 -2.39 -13.33 33.23
CA LEU A 496 -2.50 -12.39 34.35
C LEU A 496 -1.97 -11.04 33.89
N ARG A 497 -2.78 -9.99 34.00
CA ARG A 497 -2.42 -8.64 33.55
C ARG A 497 -2.64 -7.63 34.65
N PHE A 498 -1.66 -6.78 34.88
CA PHE A 498 -1.77 -5.68 35.83
C PHE A 498 -1.02 -4.43 35.35
N SER A 499 -1.49 -3.27 35.79
CA SER A 499 -0.84 -1.97 35.58
C SER A 499 -0.35 -1.43 36.90
N ILE A 500 0.87 -0.88 36.91
CA ILE A 500 1.41 -0.17 38.06
C ILE A 500 1.04 1.31 37.90
N ASP A 501 -0.08 1.72 38.49
CA ASP A 501 -0.63 3.06 38.26
C ASP A 501 0.02 4.15 39.11
N SER A 502 0.65 3.76 40.22
CA SER A 502 1.34 4.67 41.15
C SER A 502 2.74 4.16 41.50
N ARG A 503 3.59 5.07 41.98
CA ARG A 503 4.98 4.75 42.30
C ARG A 503 5.08 3.89 43.55
N LEU A 504 5.73 2.74 43.42
CA LEU A 504 6.02 1.86 44.55
C LEU A 504 7.40 2.20 45.12
N THR A 505 7.44 2.49 46.42
CA THR A 505 8.64 3.04 47.10
C THR A 505 9.25 2.09 48.12
N ASN A 506 8.50 1.08 48.55
CA ASN A 506 8.95 0.10 49.54
C ASN A 506 8.35 -1.30 49.27
N GLU A 507 8.93 -2.31 49.90
CA GLU A 507 8.51 -3.71 49.76
C GLU A 507 7.06 -3.98 50.21
N PRO A 508 6.55 -3.42 51.33
CA PRO A 508 5.13 -3.59 51.69
C PRO A 508 4.16 -3.14 50.61
N GLN A 509 4.45 -2.03 49.91
CA GLN A 509 3.65 -1.58 48.77
C GLN A 509 3.68 -2.57 47.59
N LEU A 510 4.83 -3.23 47.36
CA LEU A 510 4.94 -4.29 46.36
C LEU A 510 4.14 -5.53 46.75
N LEU A 511 4.15 -5.94 48.02
CA LEU A 511 3.37 -7.07 48.51
C LEU A 511 1.87 -6.79 48.43
N GLU A 512 1.43 -5.58 48.76
CA GLU A 512 0.03 -5.17 48.56
C GLU A 512 -0.35 -5.15 47.07
N ALA A 513 0.55 -4.68 46.21
CA ALA A 513 0.32 -4.75 44.77
C ALA A 513 0.19 -6.22 44.30
N CYS A 514 1.06 -7.13 44.77
CA CYS A 514 0.97 -8.56 44.48
C CYS A 514 -0.34 -9.18 44.99
N ARG A 515 -0.84 -8.76 46.16
CA ARG A 515 -2.14 -9.17 46.69
C ARG A 515 -3.26 -8.87 45.70
N GLN A 516 -3.28 -7.64 45.19
CA GLN A 516 -4.28 -7.18 44.22
C GLN A 516 -4.13 -7.91 42.88
N TRP A 517 -2.89 -8.09 42.40
CA TRP A 517 -2.61 -8.74 41.12
C TRP A 517 -2.98 -10.22 41.10
N LEU A 518 -2.82 -10.90 42.23
CA LEU A 518 -3.03 -12.34 42.37
C LEU A 518 -4.38 -12.67 43.03
N GLU A 519 -5.21 -11.65 43.28
CA GLU A 519 -6.53 -11.74 43.93
C GLU A 519 -6.50 -12.50 45.28
N LEU A 520 -5.45 -12.24 46.08
CA LEU A 520 -5.25 -12.89 47.37
C LEU A 520 -6.09 -12.22 48.48
N ALA A 521 -6.59 -13.04 49.41
CA ALA A 521 -7.38 -12.54 50.54
C ALA A 521 -6.56 -11.58 51.42
N GLU A 522 -5.29 -11.91 51.69
CA GLU A 522 -4.37 -11.13 52.51
C GLU A 522 -3.05 -10.87 51.78
N PRO A 523 -2.33 -9.78 52.12
CA PRO A 523 -1.01 -9.53 51.57
C PRO A 523 -0.07 -10.69 51.89
N PRO A 524 0.75 -11.14 50.93
CA PRO A 524 1.80 -12.13 51.19
C PRO A 524 2.72 -11.67 52.32
N ALA A 525 3.15 -12.61 53.17
CA ALA A 525 3.98 -12.29 54.33
C ALA A 525 5.35 -11.71 53.93
N ASP A 526 5.91 -12.21 52.82
CA ASP A 526 7.21 -11.83 52.27
C ASP A 526 7.27 -12.15 50.77
N LEU A 527 8.39 -11.81 50.13
CA LEU A 527 8.65 -12.14 48.74
C LEU A 527 8.72 -13.66 48.48
N ASP A 528 9.15 -14.46 49.46
CA ASP A 528 9.29 -15.91 49.32
C ASP A 528 7.91 -16.57 49.12
N ALA A 529 6.89 -16.08 49.84
CA ALA A 529 5.50 -16.48 49.66
C ALA A 529 4.97 -16.13 48.26
N VAL A 530 5.34 -14.98 47.71
CA VAL A 530 4.99 -14.59 46.33
C VAL A 530 5.66 -15.51 45.32
N GLU A 531 6.95 -15.79 45.48
CA GLU A 531 7.70 -16.71 44.61
C GLU A 531 7.09 -18.10 44.61
N ALA A 532 6.76 -18.65 45.79
CA ALA A 532 6.10 -19.94 45.92
C ALA A 532 4.75 -19.96 45.20
N TYR A 533 3.95 -18.90 45.34
CA TYR A 533 2.67 -18.77 44.65
C TYR A 533 2.84 -18.75 43.13
N LEU A 534 3.71 -17.88 42.60
CA LEU A 534 3.99 -17.77 41.16
C LEU A 534 4.50 -19.10 40.56
N ASN A 535 5.29 -19.83 41.34
CA ASN A 535 5.80 -21.14 40.95
C ASN A 535 4.73 -22.24 41.01
N ASN A 536 3.64 -22.07 41.77
CA ASN A 536 2.53 -23.02 41.83
C ASN A 536 1.45 -22.75 40.76
N LEU A 537 1.39 -21.54 40.22
CA LEU A 537 0.47 -21.20 39.12
C LEU A 537 0.65 -22.12 37.90
N PRO A 538 -0.43 -22.38 37.14
CA PRO A 538 -0.31 -23.03 35.84
C PRO A 538 0.59 -22.21 34.92
N ARG A 539 1.23 -22.86 33.93
CA ARG A 539 2.08 -22.15 32.98
C ARG A 539 1.23 -21.14 32.21
N GLY A 540 1.65 -19.88 32.23
CA GLY A 540 0.88 -18.79 31.65
C GLY A 540 1.74 -17.59 31.27
N VAL A 541 1.05 -16.51 30.93
CA VAL A 541 1.67 -15.23 30.57
C VAL A 541 1.33 -14.21 31.65
N ILE A 542 2.35 -13.49 32.14
CA ILE A 542 2.18 -12.38 33.06
C ILE A 542 2.53 -11.09 32.32
N ILE A 543 1.56 -10.18 32.24
CA ILE A 543 1.68 -8.88 31.60
C ILE A 543 1.73 -7.80 32.67
N VAL A 544 2.81 -7.02 32.69
CA VAL A 544 3.02 -5.91 33.63
C VAL A 544 3.12 -4.60 32.89
N GLU A 545 2.17 -3.71 33.08
CA GLU A 545 2.23 -2.38 32.48
C GLU A 545 2.84 -1.35 33.42
N ASN A 546 3.53 -0.37 32.83
CA ASN A 546 4.08 0.78 33.52
C ASN A 546 5.18 0.46 34.56
N LEU A 547 6.08 -0.48 34.24
CA LEU A 547 7.17 -0.91 35.14
C LEU A 547 8.11 0.22 35.60
N HIS A 548 8.14 1.34 34.88
CA HIS A 548 8.92 2.52 35.25
C HIS A 548 8.53 3.12 36.61
N ASN A 549 7.34 2.80 37.12
CA ASN A 549 6.88 3.20 38.45
C ASN A 549 7.51 2.41 39.61
N LEU A 550 8.41 1.45 39.32
CA LEU A 550 9.21 0.75 40.33
C LEU A 550 10.54 1.45 40.68
N LEU A 551 10.90 2.51 39.94
CA LEU A 551 12.20 3.15 40.04
C LEU A 551 12.06 4.60 40.48
N LEU A 552 12.73 5.02 41.56
CA LEU A 552 12.89 6.44 41.92
C LEU A 552 14.37 6.79 42.15
N ARG A 553 14.82 7.96 41.71
CA ARG A 553 16.19 8.45 41.94
C ARG A 553 16.37 8.99 43.36
N THR A 554 16.14 8.14 44.36
CA THR A 554 16.32 8.42 45.79
C THR A 554 17.11 7.30 46.45
N VAL A 555 17.58 7.52 47.68
CA VAL A 555 18.18 6.46 48.50
C VAL A 555 17.14 5.36 48.71
N GLY A 556 17.50 4.10 48.43
CA GLY A 556 16.58 2.96 48.47
C GLY A 556 15.56 2.89 47.32
N GLY A 557 15.53 3.88 46.42
CA GLY A 557 14.56 3.94 45.31
C GLY A 557 14.75 2.89 44.21
N LEU A 558 15.70 1.96 44.39
CA LEU A 558 15.93 0.79 43.53
C LEU A 558 15.38 -0.51 44.14
N ASP A 559 15.06 -0.52 45.44
CA ASP A 559 14.86 -1.76 46.20
C ASP A 559 13.63 -2.51 45.72
N VAL A 560 12.54 -1.78 45.42
CA VAL A 560 11.32 -2.37 44.86
C VAL A 560 11.55 -2.96 43.47
N ALA A 561 12.30 -2.27 42.60
CA ALA A 561 12.63 -2.81 41.28
C ALA A 561 13.49 -4.07 41.39
N ARG A 562 14.43 -4.14 42.35
CA ARG A 562 15.23 -5.34 42.62
C ARG A 562 14.37 -6.50 43.13
N ALA A 563 13.46 -6.22 44.06
CA ALA A 563 12.49 -7.19 44.57
C ALA A 563 11.61 -7.74 43.44
N PHE A 564 11.10 -6.88 42.56
CA PHE A 564 10.33 -7.32 41.39
C PHE A 564 11.15 -8.20 40.43
N LEU A 565 12.39 -7.81 40.11
CA LEU A 565 13.27 -8.60 39.24
C LEU A 565 13.57 -9.98 39.82
N ARG A 566 13.64 -10.10 41.15
CA ARG A 566 13.77 -11.37 41.86
C ARG A 566 12.58 -12.29 41.54
N LEU A 567 11.35 -11.78 41.62
CA LEU A 567 10.13 -12.53 41.28
C LEU A 567 10.11 -12.99 39.82
N VAL A 568 10.52 -12.11 38.89
CA VAL A 568 10.64 -12.45 37.46
C VAL A 568 11.60 -13.61 37.25
N LEU A 569 12.80 -13.54 37.84
CA LEU A 569 13.81 -14.58 37.70
C LEU A 569 13.39 -15.90 38.33
N ALA A 570 12.74 -15.86 39.50
CA ALA A 570 12.28 -17.05 40.21
C ALA A 570 11.22 -17.83 39.41
N SER A 571 10.38 -17.12 38.66
CA SER A 571 9.18 -17.70 38.02
C SER A 571 9.24 -17.83 36.49
N ARG A 572 10.22 -17.22 35.79
CA ARG A 572 10.27 -17.18 34.30
C ARG A 572 10.35 -18.53 33.58
N HIS A 573 10.71 -19.60 34.29
CA HIS A 573 10.70 -20.97 33.75
C HIS A 573 9.27 -21.53 33.59
N ARG A 574 8.33 -21.00 34.39
CA ARG A 574 6.91 -21.35 34.39
C ARG A 574 6.02 -20.26 33.82
N GLN A 575 6.41 -18.99 33.91
CA GLN A 575 5.61 -17.83 33.49
C GLN A 575 6.35 -17.03 32.42
N LEU A 576 5.68 -16.68 31.32
CA LEU A 576 6.23 -15.75 30.34
C LEU A 576 5.95 -14.32 30.80
N TRP A 577 6.99 -13.59 31.19
CA TRP A 577 6.86 -12.19 31.59
C TRP A 577 6.91 -11.26 30.38
N VAL A 578 5.91 -10.41 30.24
CA VAL A 578 5.84 -9.33 29.24
C VAL A 578 5.64 -8.01 29.98
N VAL A 579 6.64 -7.14 29.97
CA VAL A 579 6.57 -5.86 30.70
C VAL A 579 6.52 -4.68 29.75
N THR A 580 5.79 -3.61 30.09
CA THR A 580 5.82 -2.34 29.35
C THR A 580 6.57 -1.27 30.14
N VAL A 581 7.52 -0.61 29.48
CA VAL A 581 8.35 0.42 30.09
C VAL A 581 8.47 1.62 29.15
N ARG A 582 8.46 2.84 29.69
CA ARG A 582 8.73 4.03 28.89
C ARG A 582 10.20 4.06 28.44
N LYS A 583 10.48 4.72 27.31
CA LYS A 583 11.83 4.73 26.67
C LYS A 583 12.96 5.17 27.62
N TYR A 584 12.87 6.37 28.20
CA TYR A 584 13.93 6.91 29.06
C TYR A 584 14.03 6.24 30.44
N PRO A 585 12.92 5.88 31.10
CA PRO A 585 12.99 5.05 32.29
C PRO A 585 13.67 3.70 32.01
N TRP A 586 13.41 3.07 30.86
CA TRP A 586 14.14 1.87 30.46
C TRP A 586 15.64 2.10 30.33
N HIS A 587 16.07 3.19 29.66
CA HIS A 587 17.50 3.53 29.56
C HIS A 587 18.14 3.71 30.94
N ARG A 588 17.45 4.38 31.87
CA ARG A 588 17.90 4.57 33.24
C ARG A 588 17.95 3.27 34.02
N MET A 589 16.91 2.44 33.96
CA MET A 589 16.89 1.13 34.61
C MET A 589 17.96 0.20 34.03
N ARG A 590 18.25 0.28 32.72
CA ARG A 590 19.36 -0.45 32.11
C ARG A 590 20.70 -0.03 32.70
N TYR A 591 20.93 1.27 32.90
CA TYR A 591 22.15 1.77 33.52
C TYR A 591 22.26 1.39 35.01
N LEU A 592 21.19 1.55 35.78
CA LEU A 592 21.21 1.37 37.24
C LEU A 592 21.04 -0.08 37.70
N LEU A 593 20.28 -0.88 36.95
CA LEU A 593 19.88 -2.24 37.31
C LEU A 593 20.35 -3.29 36.31
N THR A 594 20.95 -2.93 35.17
CA THR A 594 21.32 -3.87 34.09
C THR A 594 20.12 -4.70 33.60
N MET A 595 18.98 -4.03 33.37
CA MET A 595 17.71 -4.66 32.93
C MET A 595 17.84 -5.59 31.72
N ASP A 596 18.79 -5.29 30.82
CA ASP A 596 19.10 -6.09 29.64
C ASP A 596 19.59 -7.51 29.95
N ARG A 597 20.01 -7.80 31.20
CA ARG A 597 20.35 -9.16 31.65
C ARG A 597 19.15 -9.98 32.11
N TYR A 598 18.07 -9.32 32.53
CA TYR A 598 16.89 -9.98 33.09
C TYR A 598 15.82 -10.25 32.03
N PHE A 599 15.72 -9.36 31.04
CA PHE A 599 14.82 -9.50 29.90
C PHE A 599 15.59 -10.02 28.69
N THR A 600 15.23 -11.22 28.23
CA THR A 600 15.89 -11.88 27.09
C THR A 600 15.71 -11.11 25.78
N HIS A 601 14.59 -10.38 25.64
CA HIS A 601 14.26 -9.65 24.43
C HIS A 601 13.65 -8.29 24.73
N GLN A 602 13.96 -7.32 23.88
CA GLN A 602 13.42 -5.97 23.91
C GLN A 602 12.73 -5.67 22.58
N VAL A 603 11.48 -5.20 22.64
CA VAL A 603 10.69 -4.77 21.48
C VAL A 603 10.45 -3.26 21.57
N HIS A 604 10.63 -2.54 20.46
CA HIS A 604 10.48 -1.08 20.41
C HIS A 604 9.21 -0.67 19.67
N THR A 605 8.44 0.23 20.27
CA THR A 605 7.09 0.56 19.75
C THR A 605 7.03 1.79 18.87
N LEU A 606 8.06 2.63 18.83
CA LEU A 606 8.13 3.73 17.87
C LEU A 606 8.16 3.20 16.42
N PHE A 607 7.49 3.91 15.52
CA PHE A 607 7.63 3.66 14.09
C PHE A 607 8.99 4.16 13.59
N ASN A 608 9.64 3.35 12.76
CA ASN A 608 11.00 3.62 12.31
C ASN A 608 11.05 4.34 10.96
N SER A 609 9.92 4.42 10.25
CA SER A 609 9.85 5.01 8.91
C SER A 609 8.57 5.80 8.66
N GLN A 610 8.67 6.78 7.76
CA GLN A 610 7.52 7.51 7.22
C GLN A 610 6.48 6.55 6.62
N SER A 611 6.93 5.52 5.90
CA SER A 611 6.03 4.53 5.29
C SER A 611 5.18 3.81 6.33
N GLU A 612 5.74 3.43 7.49
CA GLU A 612 4.95 2.73 8.51
C GLU A 612 3.83 3.61 9.08
N ILE A 613 4.10 4.88 9.39
CA ILE A 613 3.05 5.82 9.87
C ILE A 613 2.03 6.08 8.77
N ARG A 614 2.49 6.31 7.54
CA ARG A 614 1.63 6.53 6.38
C ARG A 614 0.67 5.37 6.20
N ASP A 615 1.19 4.16 6.12
CA ASP A 615 0.40 2.97 5.85
C ASP A 615 -0.58 2.69 7.02
N ALA A 616 -0.17 2.98 8.27
CA ALA A 616 -1.05 2.87 9.44
C ALA A 616 -2.20 3.90 9.44
N LEU A 617 -1.95 5.15 9.04
CA LEU A 617 -2.99 6.18 8.95
C LEU A 617 -3.89 5.99 7.72
N LEU A 618 -3.30 5.67 6.57
CA LEU A 618 -4.07 5.42 5.34
C LEU A 618 -4.95 4.20 5.48
N LEU A 619 -4.52 3.13 6.17
CA LEU A 619 -5.44 2.02 6.45
C LEU A 619 -6.69 2.51 7.18
N ARG A 620 -6.56 3.37 8.21
CA ARG A 620 -7.72 3.91 8.93
C ARG A 620 -8.65 4.70 8.00
N VAL A 621 -8.09 5.47 7.08
CA VAL A 621 -8.84 6.20 6.04
C VAL A 621 -9.52 5.24 5.06
N HIS A 622 -8.80 4.26 4.51
CA HIS A 622 -9.36 3.29 3.56
C HIS A 622 -10.45 2.46 4.22
N THR A 623 -10.26 2.09 5.48
CA THR A 623 -11.25 1.36 6.28
C THR A 623 -12.48 2.22 6.56
N SER A 624 -12.35 3.56 6.62
CA SER A 624 -13.51 4.46 6.70
C SER A 624 -14.24 4.63 5.36
N SER A 625 -13.66 4.12 4.27
CA SER A 625 -14.19 4.16 2.90
C SER A 625 -14.31 5.55 2.28
N TYR A 626 -13.97 6.64 2.99
CA TYR A 626 -14.01 7.99 2.45
C TYR A 626 -12.78 8.28 1.57
N PRO A 627 -12.96 8.87 0.37
CA PRO A 627 -11.84 9.34 -0.43
C PRO A 627 -11.10 10.45 0.33
N VAL A 628 -9.79 10.55 0.10
CA VAL A 628 -8.93 11.53 0.76
C VAL A 628 -8.20 12.38 -0.26
N THR A 629 -8.25 13.70 -0.06
CA THR A 629 -7.62 14.69 -0.92
C THR A 629 -6.61 15.55 -0.15
N PHE A 630 -5.35 15.57 -0.58
CA PHE A 630 -4.30 16.42 -0.01
C PHE A 630 -4.23 17.79 -0.70
N LEU A 631 -4.34 18.86 0.09
CA LEU A 631 -4.35 20.25 -0.39
C LEU A 631 -2.94 20.86 -0.44
N ASN A 632 -2.72 21.84 -1.33
CA ASN A 632 -1.40 22.50 -1.46
C ASN A 632 -1.19 23.67 -0.49
N GLY A 633 -2.26 24.30 0.00
CA GLY A 633 -2.19 25.49 0.86
C GLY A 633 -3.54 25.91 1.46
N GLN A 634 -3.52 26.85 2.41
CA GLN A 634 -4.73 27.33 3.11
C GLN A 634 -5.73 28.03 2.16
N GLU A 635 -5.26 28.65 1.07
CA GLU A 635 -6.13 29.27 0.05
C GLU A 635 -6.95 28.23 -0.73
N GLU A 636 -6.41 27.02 -0.97
CA GLU A 636 -7.16 25.89 -1.57
C GLU A 636 -8.11 25.23 -0.56
N ALA A 637 -7.82 25.26 0.75
CA ALA A 637 -8.74 24.80 1.79
C ALA A 637 -10.00 25.68 1.85
N ILE A 638 -9.84 27.00 1.69
CA ILE A 638 -10.96 27.95 1.66
C ILE A 638 -11.72 27.89 0.32
N SER A 639 -11.03 27.59 -0.80
CA SER A 639 -11.64 27.57 -2.14
C SER A 639 -12.06 26.18 -2.64
N GLN A 640 -11.86 25.13 -1.85
CA GLN A 640 -12.27 23.73 -2.10
C GLN A 640 -11.94 23.21 -3.51
N LYS A 641 -10.83 23.65 -4.13
CA LYS A 641 -10.41 23.17 -5.45
C LYS A 641 -9.48 21.96 -5.31
N PRO A 642 -9.90 20.75 -5.74
CA PRO A 642 -9.06 19.56 -5.68
C PRO A 642 -7.90 19.63 -6.71
N ALA A 643 -6.83 18.88 -6.44
CA ALA A 643 -5.70 18.74 -7.35
C ALA A 643 -6.14 18.16 -8.71
N THR A 644 -5.62 18.70 -9.81
CA THR A 644 -6.04 18.34 -11.17
C THR A 644 -5.25 17.18 -11.81
N GLY A 645 -4.40 16.46 -11.05
CA GLY A 645 -3.63 15.32 -11.56
C GLY A 645 -3.11 14.33 -10.51
N LYS A 646 -3.00 13.04 -10.89
CA LYS A 646 -2.53 11.92 -10.03
C LYS A 646 -1.09 12.09 -9.51
N ASP A 647 -0.20 12.61 -10.35
CA ASP A 647 1.21 12.81 -9.99
C ASP A 647 1.37 13.92 -8.94
N GLU A 648 0.57 14.99 -9.02
CA GLU A 648 0.59 16.06 -8.02
C GLU A 648 0.08 15.59 -6.67
N GLN A 649 -1.02 14.82 -6.66
CA GLN A 649 -1.60 14.29 -5.44
C GLN A 649 -0.62 13.40 -4.66
N THR A 650 0.09 12.52 -5.38
CA THR A 650 1.09 11.63 -4.79
C THR A 650 2.23 12.43 -4.15
N SER A 651 2.70 13.48 -4.82
CA SER A 651 3.75 14.35 -4.28
C SER A 651 3.29 15.13 -3.04
N ARG A 652 2.02 15.60 -3.00
CA ARG A 652 1.44 16.31 -1.84
C ARG A 652 1.32 15.39 -0.63
N GLN A 653 0.83 14.18 -0.86
CA GLN A 653 0.75 13.12 0.13
C GLN A 653 2.13 12.78 0.73
N ASP A 654 3.13 12.54 -0.12
CA ASP A 654 4.48 12.20 0.34
C ASP A 654 5.12 13.31 1.17
N ARG A 655 4.88 14.57 0.80
CA ARG A 655 5.34 15.74 1.57
C ARG A 655 4.66 15.83 2.93
N PHE A 656 3.33 15.67 2.98
CA PHE A 656 2.57 15.70 4.23
C PHE A 656 3.09 14.65 5.23
N PHE A 657 3.28 13.40 4.76
CA PHE A 657 3.77 12.33 5.63
C PHE A 657 5.25 12.52 6.03
N ALA A 658 6.06 13.17 5.22
CA ALA A 658 7.43 13.53 5.59
C ALA A 658 7.44 14.55 6.74
N ASP A 659 6.63 15.61 6.64
CA ASP A 659 6.48 16.61 7.68
C ASP A 659 5.89 15.98 8.96
N LEU A 660 4.90 15.10 8.84
CA LEU A 660 4.29 14.36 9.96
C LEU A 660 5.31 13.48 10.67
N PHE A 661 6.11 12.71 9.93
CA PHE A 661 7.14 11.86 10.53
C PHE A 661 8.21 12.70 11.23
N ALA A 662 8.61 13.83 10.65
CA ALA A 662 9.58 14.74 11.27
C ALA A 662 9.08 15.34 12.59
N ALA A 663 7.81 15.75 12.65
CA ALA A 663 7.19 16.31 13.85
C ALA A 663 7.00 15.26 14.97
N THR A 664 6.64 14.02 14.60
CA THR A 664 6.24 12.98 15.55
C THR A 664 7.35 12.02 15.96
N ARG A 665 8.42 11.91 15.16
CA ARG A 665 9.50 10.92 15.31
C ARG A 665 8.99 9.49 15.60
N GLY A 666 7.94 9.06 14.90
CA GLY A 666 7.42 7.70 15.07
C GLY A 666 6.36 7.53 16.16
N ASN A 667 5.94 8.60 16.85
CA ASN A 667 4.93 8.53 17.90
C ASN A 667 3.50 8.53 17.32
N MET A 668 2.78 7.42 17.47
CA MET A 668 1.45 7.25 16.87
C MET A 668 0.40 8.21 17.44
N GLN A 669 0.39 8.46 18.74
CA GLN A 669 -0.58 9.38 19.34
C GLN A 669 -0.36 10.81 18.85
N ALA A 670 0.89 11.24 18.72
CA ALA A 670 1.21 12.53 18.12
C ALA A 670 0.84 12.57 16.64
N ALA A 671 1.04 11.48 15.90
CA ALA A 671 0.64 11.37 14.50
C ALA A 671 -0.88 11.47 14.32
N LEU A 672 -1.66 10.79 15.17
CA LEU A 672 -3.13 10.89 15.18
C LEU A 672 -3.61 12.30 15.52
N TYR A 673 -2.98 12.95 16.50
CA TYR A 673 -3.28 14.33 16.86
C TYR A 673 -3.07 15.28 15.67
N TYR A 674 -1.88 15.24 15.05
CA TYR A 674 -1.58 16.12 13.92
C TYR A 674 -2.40 15.79 12.67
N TRP A 675 -2.74 14.51 12.49
CA TRP A 675 -3.67 14.08 11.45
C TRP A 675 -5.04 14.74 11.64
N LEU A 676 -5.66 14.56 12.80
CA LEU A 676 -6.97 15.14 13.12
C LEU A 676 -6.97 16.67 13.09
N MET A 677 -5.86 17.30 13.51
CA MET A 677 -5.71 18.77 13.45
C MET A 677 -5.81 19.33 12.02
N ASN A 678 -5.39 18.53 11.03
CA ASN A 678 -5.34 18.92 9.62
C ASN A 678 -6.42 18.25 8.75
N LEU A 679 -7.32 17.49 9.37
CA LEU A 679 -8.37 16.74 8.67
C LEU A 679 -9.67 17.51 8.73
N GLU A 680 -10.27 17.74 7.57
CA GLU A 680 -11.58 18.36 7.41
C GLU A 680 -12.49 17.47 6.56
N TYR A 681 -13.80 17.57 6.74
CA TYR A 681 -14.77 16.83 5.95
C TYR A 681 -15.56 17.78 5.06
N ASP A 682 -15.59 17.50 3.76
CA ASP A 682 -16.44 18.20 2.81
C ASP A 682 -17.72 17.40 2.59
N GLU A 683 -18.83 17.90 3.15
CA GLU A 683 -20.15 17.28 3.03
C GLU A 683 -20.67 17.25 1.59
N GLN A 684 -20.30 18.22 0.74
CA GLN A 684 -20.80 18.30 -0.64
C GLN A 684 -20.17 17.23 -1.52
N GLN A 685 -18.85 17.02 -1.36
CA GLN A 685 -18.10 16.04 -2.14
C GLN A 685 -17.93 14.69 -1.43
N GLN A 686 -18.42 14.55 -0.20
CA GLN A 686 -18.29 13.34 0.64
C GLN A 686 -16.82 12.86 0.73
N THR A 687 -15.90 13.81 0.86
CA THR A 687 -14.45 13.57 0.82
C THR A 687 -13.75 14.16 2.03
N LEU A 688 -12.66 13.51 2.45
CA LEU A 688 -11.79 14.01 3.50
C LEU A 688 -10.72 14.92 2.89
N LEU A 689 -10.62 16.14 3.37
CA LEU A 689 -9.63 17.11 2.96
C LEU A 689 -8.50 17.15 3.99
N VAL A 690 -7.26 16.96 3.54
CA VAL A 690 -6.08 17.04 4.38
C VAL A 690 -5.31 18.30 4.05
N SER A 691 -5.33 19.24 4.99
CA SER A 691 -4.56 20.47 4.91
C SER A 691 -3.06 20.20 5.14
N PRO A 692 -2.16 20.99 4.51
CA PRO A 692 -0.74 20.86 4.78
C PRO A 692 -0.43 21.28 6.23
N MET A 693 0.34 20.46 6.96
CA MET A 693 0.65 20.74 8.38
C MET A 693 1.38 22.07 8.62
N GLY A 694 2.14 22.56 7.63
CA GLY A 694 3.09 23.64 7.82
C GLY A 694 4.31 23.22 8.68
N LYS A 695 5.24 24.16 8.89
CA LYS A 695 6.39 23.94 9.79
C LYS A 695 6.02 24.40 11.19
N ILE A 696 6.05 23.49 12.15
CA ILE A 696 5.92 23.83 13.58
C ILE A 696 7.29 24.27 14.09
N ASP A 697 7.40 25.54 14.50
CA ASP A 697 8.65 26.07 15.02
C ASP A 697 8.78 25.80 16.53
N TYR A 698 9.61 24.80 16.88
CA TYR A 698 9.97 24.50 18.26
C TYR A 698 11.18 25.31 18.78
N GLY A 699 11.68 26.27 17.99
CA GLY A 699 12.73 27.21 18.38
C GLY A 699 12.55 27.86 19.76
N PRO A 700 11.32 28.23 20.19
CA PRO A 700 11.07 28.82 21.50
C PRO A 700 11.43 27.91 22.68
N LEU A 701 11.38 26.59 22.54
CA LEU A 701 11.78 25.68 23.63
C LEU A 701 13.24 25.87 24.05
N ARG A 702 14.07 26.49 23.20
CA ARG A 702 15.48 26.82 23.52
C ARG A 702 15.62 27.92 24.58
N SER A 703 14.56 28.68 24.88
CA SER A 703 14.57 29.71 25.93
C SER A 703 14.24 29.16 27.31
N LEU A 704 13.81 27.89 27.42
CA LEU A 704 13.61 27.24 28.72
C LEU A 704 14.88 27.33 29.58
N ASP A 705 14.70 27.70 30.84
CA ASP A 705 15.80 27.82 31.78
C ASP A 705 16.33 26.43 32.22
N ARG A 706 17.43 26.43 32.97
CA ARG A 706 18.05 25.17 33.42
C ARG A 706 17.16 24.39 34.37
N ALA A 707 16.40 25.06 35.25
CA ALA A 707 15.56 24.38 36.23
C ALA A 707 14.40 23.66 35.51
N GLN A 708 13.78 24.31 34.53
CA GLN A 708 12.76 23.76 33.64
C GLN A 708 13.30 22.57 32.84
N LEU A 709 14.48 22.70 32.22
CA LEU A 709 15.09 21.62 31.45
C LEU A 709 15.45 20.40 32.31
N TYR A 710 15.97 20.60 33.52
CA TYR A 710 16.27 19.50 34.44
C TYR A 710 15.00 18.84 35.00
N ALA A 711 13.96 19.62 35.30
CA ALA A 711 12.67 19.07 35.70
C ALA A 711 12.06 18.22 34.58
N LEU A 712 12.06 18.71 33.33
CA LEU A 712 11.61 17.94 32.17
C LEU A 712 12.43 16.66 31.99
N ALA A 713 13.75 16.73 32.12
CA ALA A 713 14.62 15.56 32.03
C ALA A 713 14.30 14.51 33.09
N GLU A 714 14.06 14.93 34.34
CA GLU A 714 13.72 14.01 35.42
C GLU A 714 12.30 13.45 35.31
N VAL A 715 11.33 14.24 34.87
CA VAL A 715 9.97 13.76 34.55
C VAL A 715 10.04 12.68 33.47
N ILE A 716 10.74 12.95 32.37
CA ILE A 716 10.90 12.02 31.26
C ILE A 716 11.59 10.73 31.71
N ALA A 717 12.67 10.85 32.48
CA ALA A 717 13.49 9.71 32.87
C ALA A 717 12.89 8.86 34.01
N HIS A 718 11.83 9.33 34.68
CA HIS A 718 11.01 8.52 35.58
C HIS A 718 9.65 8.12 34.98
N GLY A 719 9.30 8.65 33.82
CA GLY A 719 8.00 8.43 33.20
C GLY A 719 6.86 9.21 33.84
N GLY A 720 7.18 10.23 34.64
CA GLY A 720 6.22 11.02 35.37
C GLY A 720 6.68 11.23 36.80
N LEU A 721 6.40 12.41 37.36
CA LEU A 721 6.72 12.72 38.75
C LEU A 721 5.55 13.40 39.44
N SER A 722 5.21 12.94 40.64
CA SER A 722 4.37 13.72 41.54
C SER A 722 5.15 14.88 42.16
N ILE A 723 4.44 15.83 42.77
CA ILE A 723 5.06 16.99 43.42
C ILE A 723 6.02 16.56 44.53
N SER A 724 5.66 15.54 45.32
CA SER A 724 6.49 15.02 46.40
C SER A 724 7.73 14.30 45.87
N GLU A 725 7.59 13.52 44.79
CA GLU A 725 8.72 12.85 44.14
C GLU A 725 9.71 13.86 43.57
N HIS A 726 9.23 14.87 42.86
CA HIS A 726 10.06 15.95 42.34
C HIS A 726 10.80 16.68 43.47
N ALA A 727 10.09 17.08 44.53
CA ALA A 727 10.70 17.74 45.69
C ALA A 727 11.81 16.89 46.32
N THR A 728 11.61 15.57 46.42
CA THR A 728 12.59 14.63 46.98
C THR A 728 13.82 14.50 46.08
N ILE A 729 13.65 14.40 44.76
CA ILE A 729 14.73 14.27 43.77
C ILE A 729 15.63 15.52 43.75
N PHE A 730 15.04 16.70 43.89
CA PHE A 730 15.74 18.00 43.83
C PHE A 730 16.13 18.56 45.20
N GLY A 731 15.73 17.92 46.30
CA GLY A 731 15.98 18.41 47.66
C GLY A 731 15.33 19.76 47.95
N GLY A 732 14.18 20.05 47.33
CA GLY A 732 13.48 21.33 47.41
C GLY A 732 12.15 21.24 48.17
N SER A 733 11.44 22.37 48.29
CA SER A 733 10.09 22.37 48.90
C SER A 733 9.02 21.88 47.92
N SER A 734 7.94 21.31 48.46
CA SER A 734 6.77 20.92 47.63
C SER A 734 6.14 22.11 46.92
N LEU A 735 6.17 23.31 47.53
CA LEU A 735 5.65 24.53 46.90
C LEU A 735 6.48 24.93 45.67
N GLN A 736 7.82 24.93 45.77
CA GLN A 736 8.69 25.24 44.64
C GLN A 736 8.51 24.22 43.51
N SER A 737 8.41 22.94 43.85
CA SER A 737 8.17 21.86 42.88
C SER A 737 6.82 22.03 42.19
N ARG A 738 5.77 22.35 42.95
CA ARG A 738 4.44 22.65 42.41
C ARG A 738 4.49 23.82 41.43
N MET A 739 5.06 24.96 41.84
CA MET A 739 5.14 26.15 40.98
C MET A 739 5.86 25.87 39.66
N LEU A 740 6.96 25.10 39.70
CA LEU A 740 7.71 24.75 38.49
C LEU A 740 6.93 23.79 37.57
N LEU A 741 6.34 22.73 38.13
CA LEU A 741 5.59 21.73 37.37
C LEU A 741 4.28 22.32 36.80
N ASP A 742 3.57 23.13 37.57
CA ASP A 742 2.37 23.84 37.11
C ASP A 742 2.70 24.83 36.00
N HIS A 743 3.83 25.54 36.10
CA HIS A 743 4.28 26.42 35.02
C HIS A 743 4.59 25.64 33.73
N LEU A 744 5.26 24.50 33.82
CA LEU A 744 5.50 23.63 32.66
C LEU A 744 4.20 23.02 32.09
N ALA A 745 3.21 22.78 32.94
CA ALA A 745 1.87 22.34 32.53
C ALA A 745 1.08 23.48 31.84
N GLN A 746 1.18 24.71 32.33
CA GLN A 746 0.62 25.90 31.66
C GLN A 746 1.21 26.14 30.27
N LEU A 747 2.48 25.78 30.06
CA LEU A 747 3.12 25.79 28.74
C LEU A 747 2.73 24.58 27.86
N ASN A 748 1.80 23.73 28.31
CA ASN A 748 1.34 22.51 27.65
C ASN A 748 2.43 21.43 27.44
N LEU A 749 3.61 21.60 28.05
CA LEU A 749 4.73 20.65 27.96
C LEU A 749 4.50 19.43 28.84
N LEU A 750 3.85 19.64 29.99
CA LEU A 750 3.42 18.59 30.90
C LEU A 750 1.90 18.48 30.92
N GLN A 751 1.40 17.26 31.13
CA GLN A 751 0.00 16.98 31.42
C GLN A 751 -0.13 16.57 32.88
N TYR A 752 -1.21 17.04 33.51
CA TYR A 752 -1.59 16.66 34.87
C TYR A 752 -2.92 15.88 34.80
N PRO A 753 -2.95 14.59 35.15
CA PRO A 753 -4.18 13.81 35.10
C PRO A 753 -5.10 14.22 36.27
N HIS A 754 -6.11 15.05 35.98
CA HIS A 754 -7.31 15.41 36.76
C HIS A 754 -7.19 15.67 38.28
N GLU A 755 -7.81 16.76 38.74
CA GLU A 755 -7.73 17.30 40.13
C GLU A 755 -8.17 16.37 41.28
N GLN A 756 -8.73 15.19 41.01
CA GLN A 756 -9.32 14.31 42.03
C GLN A 756 -8.34 13.33 42.69
N ASN A 757 -7.11 13.18 42.17
CA ASN A 757 -6.13 12.26 42.75
C ASN A 757 -4.85 13.01 43.21
N PRO A 758 -4.63 13.18 44.52
CA PRO A 758 -3.45 13.90 45.05
C PRO A 758 -2.12 13.16 44.81
N THR A 759 -2.17 11.92 44.32
CA THR A 759 -0.99 11.13 43.93
C THR A 759 -0.70 11.17 42.42
N ALA A 760 -1.47 11.95 41.66
CA ALA A 760 -1.27 12.12 40.22
C ALA A 760 0.13 12.66 39.89
N ALA A 761 0.78 12.02 38.93
CA ALA A 761 2.10 12.41 38.44
C ALA A 761 1.99 13.30 37.20
N TYR A 762 2.79 14.36 37.13
CA TYR A 762 2.97 15.14 35.92
C TYR A 762 3.73 14.31 34.90
N GLN A 763 3.20 14.23 33.68
CA GLN A 763 3.79 13.45 32.60
C GLN A 763 4.08 14.34 31.41
N LEU A 764 5.08 13.97 30.61
CA LEU A 764 5.35 14.70 29.37
C LEU A 764 4.16 14.55 28.42
N ASN A 765 3.68 15.66 27.88
CA ASN A 765 2.70 15.63 26.80
C ASN A 765 3.31 14.91 25.58
N PRO A 766 2.69 13.82 25.07
CA PRO A 766 3.24 13.03 23.97
C PRO A 766 3.56 13.82 22.70
N LEU A 767 2.86 14.94 22.47
CA LEU A 767 3.10 15.85 21.33
C LEU A 767 4.50 16.46 21.36
N PHE A 768 5.01 16.75 22.55
CA PHE A 768 6.30 17.39 22.73
C PHE A 768 7.44 16.40 22.98
N PHE A 769 7.17 15.10 22.90
CA PHE A 769 8.21 14.07 23.07
C PHE A 769 9.38 14.29 22.13
N ALA A 770 9.13 14.39 20.82
CA ALA A 770 10.17 14.57 19.81
C ALA A 770 11.00 15.87 20.00
N PRO A 771 10.38 17.07 20.11
CA PRO A 771 11.14 18.31 20.23
C PRO A 771 11.86 18.45 21.57
N ILE A 772 11.26 18.06 22.70
CA ILE A 772 11.90 18.16 24.02
C ILE A 772 13.08 17.20 24.11
N THR A 773 12.93 15.95 23.67
CA THR A 773 14.04 14.99 23.72
C THR A 773 15.21 15.43 22.84
N SER A 774 14.93 15.91 21.63
CA SER A 774 15.96 16.50 20.77
C SER A 774 16.69 17.68 21.42
N LEU A 775 15.96 18.53 22.14
CA LEU A 775 16.54 19.66 22.84
C LEU A 775 17.44 19.21 23.99
N LEU A 776 16.96 18.29 24.82
CA LEU A 776 17.72 17.75 25.96
C LEU A 776 18.96 16.99 25.50
N GLU A 777 18.86 16.19 24.43
CA GLU A 777 19.99 15.50 23.77
C GLU A 777 21.01 16.52 23.23
N SER A 778 20.55 17.55 22.51
CA SER A 778 21.45 18.59 21.96
C SER A 778 22.20 19.40 23.03
N ARG A 779 21.66 19.43 24.26
CA ARG A 779 22.25 20.08 25.43
C ARG A 779 23.04 19.10 26.32
N ASN A 780 23.16 17.83 25.92
CA ASN A 780 23.77 16.75 26.68
C ASN A 780 23.18 16.55 28.10
N ILE A 781 21.88 16.82 28.28
CA ILE A 781 21.18 16.62 29.56
C ILE A 781 20.71 15.16 29.69
N ILE A 782 20.31 14.56 28.56
CA ILE A 782 19.95 13.13 28.45
C ILE A 782 20.79 12.48 27.34
N GLN A 783 20.92 11.15 27.41
CA GLN A 783 21.68 10.33 26.45
C GLN A 783 20.79 9.27 25.81
#